data_AF-A0A1H6FN28-F1
#
_entry.id   AF-A0A1H6FN28-F1
#
_cell.length_a   1.000
_cell.length_b   1.000
_cell.length_c   1.000
_cell.angle_alpha   90.00
_cell.angle_beta   90.00
_cell.angle_gamma   90.00
#
_symmetry.space_group_name_H-M   'P 1'
#
loop_
_entity.id
_entity.type
_entity.pdbx_description
1 polymer ?
#
loop_
_entity_poly.entity_id
_entity_poly.type
_entity_poly.pdbx_seq_one_letter_code
_entity_poly.pdbx_strand_id
1 'polypeptide(L)'
;MTKSNQDWWPNRLNVDILDQNVPTSNPMDEDFDYAEAFESLDYEEVKADIESVMTDSQEWWPADYGHYGPLFIRMAWHSAGTYRTSDGRGGASGGRQRFAPLNSWPDNANLDKARRLLWPVKQKYGRKLSWADLIVLAGNVALESMGFETFGFAGGREDDYKPDDAVDWGPEDEWEASERFNEEDELEGTLAATVMGLIYVNPEGPDGEPNPEASAERIRESFGLMAMSDEETAALIAGGHTFGKVHGADDPDEHVGAEPEAAPIDQQGLGWESAHGSGKGGDTITSGIEGPWNTTPTQWDTSYIDNLLEYEWELEEGPGGAWQWTTQNGELDEAAPGAEDPDEKEDVMMLTTDVALKRDPEFREIIENFQENPRAFQDAFARAWYKLLHRDMGPTERLVGPEVPDEEMLWQDPIPDVDSDLIGDEEISELKAELLDSDLSVSQFVKTAWAAASTYRDSDKRGGANGARIRLEPQRSWEVNEPEELESTLETYETIQEEFNGSRSDDVRVSLADLIVLGGNAAVEQAAADAGYDVEVPFEPGRTDASQEQTDVDSFEALKPEADGFRNYYSDEADESQEELLVDKADLLDLTAPEMTVLVGGLRALDVTYQDSGLGVLTDQPETLTNDFFVNLLDMDYEWEASGDSQDVLGWETAADSEIDQVFELRNRETGDVEWTATRADLIFGSNSRLRSIADVYASADAEEKFVRDFVDTWSHVMQLDRFDLE
;
A
#
# COMPACT_ATOMS: atom_id res chain seq x y z
N MET A 1 -10.48 -28.96 2.95
CA MET A 1 -10.18 -29.49 4.30
C MET A 1 -10.37 -28.31 5.24
N THR A 2 -11.02 -28.47 6.39
CA THR A 2 -11.52 -27.34 7.22
C THR A 2 -10.60 -26.96 8.39
N LYS A 3 -9.35 -27.43 8.43
CA LYS A 3 -8.40 -27.06 9.47
C LYS A 3 -7.02 -26.80 8.87
N SER A 4 -6.47 -25.61 9.09
CA SER A 4 -5.15 -25.16 8.65
C SER A 4 -4.07 -25.49 9.70
N ASN A 5 -2.80 -25.21 9.39
CA ASN A 5 -1.73 -25.29 10.39
C ASN A 5 -1.84 -24.15 11.42
N GLN A 6 -2.31 -22.96 11.02
CA GLN A 6 -2.51 -21.82 11.92
C GLN A 6 -3.50 -22.17 13.04
N ASP A 7 -4.54 -22.95 12.76
CA ASP A 7 -5.49 -23.41 13.78
C ASP A 7 -4.87 -24.33 14.86
N TRP A 8 -3.69 -24.88 14.62
CA TRP A 8 -2.93 -25.67 15.61
C TRP A 8 -1.84 -24.85 16.29
N TRP A 9 -1.28 -23.89 15.57
CA TRP A 9 -0.20 -23.01 16.00
C TRP A 9 -0.54 -21.57 15.61
N PRO A 10 -1.36 -20.87 16.42
CA PRO A 10 -1.84 -19.53 16.08
C PRO A 10 -0.72 -18.49 15.93
N ASN A 11 0.40 -18.68 16.63
CA ASN A 11 1.58 -17.82 16.57
C ASN A 11 2.65 -18.42 15.63
N ARG A 12 2.25 -19.24 14.65
CA ARG A 12 3.18 -19.75 13.63
C ARG A 12 3.41 -18.62 12.63
N LEU A 13 4.67 -18.26 12.42
CA LEU A 13 5.08 -17.32 11.37
C LEU A 13 4.44 -17.66 10.01
N ASN A 14 3.76 -16.68 9.42
CA ASN A 14 3.02 -16.82 8.17
C ASN A 14 3.92 -16.61 6.94
N VAL A 15 4.89 -17.51 6.74
CA VAL A 15 5.76 -17.53 5.54
C VAL A 15 4.98 -17.79 4.25
N ASP A 16 3.71 -18.21 4.37
CA ASP A 16 2.88 -18.57 3.23
C ASP A 16 2.47 -17.31 2.42
N ILE A 17 2.58 -16.09 2.98
CA ILE A 17 2.36 -14.84 2.22
C ILE A 17 3.35 -14.71 1.05
N LEU A 18 4.63 -15.05 1.25
CA LEU A 18 5.68 -14.96 0.22
C LEU A 18 5.49 -15.95 -0.94
N ASP A 19 4.56 -16.91 -0.82
CA ASP A 19 4.20 -17.77 -1.95
C ASP A 19 3.36 -17.01 -3.00
N GLN A 20 2.84 -15.84 -2.65
CA GLN A 20 2.06 -14.98 -3.56
C GLN A 20 2.90 -14.32 -4.64
N ASN A 21 4.16 -14.04 -4.30
CA ASN A 21 5.17 -13.44 -5.18
C ASN A 21 5.65 -14.46 -6.25
N VAL A 22 5.14 -15.71 -6.19
CA VAL A 22 5.36 -16.69 -7.25
C VAL A 22 4.29 -16.52 -8.35
N PRO A 23 4.64 -16.40 -9.64
CA PRO A 23 3.72 -16.14 -10.77
C PRO A 23 2.60 -17.17 -11.06
N THR A 24 2.35 -18.14 -10.19
CA THR A 24 1.53 -19.34 -10.47
C THR A 24 0.02 -19.14 -10.52
N SER A 25 -0.50 -18.00 -10.07
CA SER A 25 -1.95 -17.74 -9.96
C SER A 25 -2.53 -16.89 -11.10
N ASN A 26 -1.69 -16.32 -11.96
CA ASN A 26 -2.09 -15.47 -13.07
C ASN A 26 -2.52 -16.33 -14.30
N PRO A 27 -3.76 -16.20 -14.82
CA PRO A 27 -4.23 -16.93 -16.00
C PRO A 27 -3.77 -16.33 -17.33
N MET A 28 -3.06 -15.20 -17.32
CA MET A 28 -2.52 -14.56 -18.51
C MET A 28 -1.30 -15.33 -19.05
N ASP A 29 -0.94 -15.07 -20.31
CA ASP A 29 0.28 -15.63 -20.91
C ASP A 29 1.51 -14.98 -20.22
N GLU A 30 2.61 -15.71 -20.03
CA GLU A 30 3.82 -15.21 -19.34
C GLU A 30 4.38 -13.91 -19.97
N ASP A 31 4.26 -13.75 -21.29
CA ASP A 31 4.72 -12.56 -22.03
C ASP A 31 3.59 -11.50 -22.23
N PHE A 32 2.49 -11.55 -21.45
CA PHE A 32 1.40 -10.60 -21.59
C PHE A 32 1.71 -9.29 -20.86
N ASP A 33 1.81 -8.21 -21.63
CA ASP A 33 1.94 -6.84 -21.15
C ASP A 33 0.55 -6.17 -21.11
N TYR A 34 0.13 -5.72 -19.93
CA TYR A 34 -1.14 -5.04 -19.75
C TYR A 34 -1.13 -3.58 -20.26
N ALA A 35 -0.03 -2.86 -20.07
CA ALA A 35 0.13 -1.49 -20.55
C ALA A 35 -0.04 -1.42 -22.08
N GLU A 36 0.67 -2.27 -22.84
CA GLU A 36 0.51 -2.37 -24.30
C GLU A 36 -0.93 -2.74 -24.69
N ALA A 37 -1.55 -3.66 -23.93
CA ALA A 37 -2.92 -4.08 -24.18
C ALA A 37 -3.92 -2.93 -23.96
N PHE A 38 -3.74 -2.14 -22.90
CA PHE A 38 -4.57 -0.98 -22.55
C PHE A 38 -4.44 0.14 -23.57
N GLU A 39 -3.22 0.50 -23.98
CA GLU A 39 -2.98 1.53 -25.00
C GLU A 39 -3.67 1.21 -26.35
N SER A 40 -3.91 -0.08 -26.61
CA SER A 40 -4.62 -0.53 -27.80
C SER A 40 -6.15 -0.44 -27.73
N LEU A 41 -6.72 0.09 -26.64
CA LEU A 41 -8.15 0.36 -26.49
C LEU A 41 -8.59 1.57 -27.32
N ASP A 42 -9.86 1.54 -27.76
CA ASP A 42 -10.56 2.78 -28.14
C ASP A 42 -11.13 3.38 -26.84
N TYR A 43 -10.32 4.23 -26.20
CA TYR A 43 -10.62 4.79 -24.88
C TYR A 43 -11.95 5.55 -24.84
N GLU A 44 -12.26 6.31 -25.89
CA GLU A 44 -13.54 7.03 -26.02
C GLU A 44 -14.72 6.07 -26.17
N GLU A 45 -14.56 4.95 -26.90
CA GLU A 45 -15.60 3.91 -26.98
C GLU A 45 -15.85 3.25 -25.61
N VAL A 46 -14.79 3.03 -24.82
CA VAL A 46 -14.90 2.49 -23.46
C VAL A 46 -15.70 3.45 -22.58
N LYS A 47 -15.33 4.74 -22.52
CA LYS A 47 -16.06 5.75 -21.74
C LYS A 47 -17.52 5.85 -22.17
N ALA A 48 -17.79 5.84 -23.48
CA ALA A 48 -19.16 5.90 -24.00
C ALA A 48 -20.01 4.67 -23.62
N ASP A 49 -19.41 3.47 -23.59
CA ASP A 49 -20.13 2.27 -23.14
C ASP A 49 -20.39 2.30 -21.63
N ILE A 50 -19.42 2.77 -20.83
CA ILE A 50 -19.59 2.96 -19.38
C ILE A 50 -20.69 3.99 -19.12
N GLU A 51 -20.68 5.13 -19.82
CA GLU A 51 -21.73 6.16 -19.73
C GLU A 51 -23.10 5.60 -20.11
N SER A 52 -23.17 4.72 -21.13
CA SER A 52 -24.41 4.04 -21.49
C SER A 52 -24.95 3.15 -20.36
N VAL A 53 -24.07 2.51 -19.56
CA VAL A 53 -24.51 1.72 -18.40
C VAL A 53 -25.18 2.62 -17.36
N MET A 54 -24.72 3.86 -17.18
CA MET A 54 -25.23 4.80 -16.16
C MET A 54 -26.75 4.94 -16.20
N THR A 55 -27.35 4.94 -17.38
CA THR A 55 -28.80 5.17 -17.57
C THR A 55 -29.57 3.96 -18.11
N ASP A 56 -28.90 2.82 -18.33
CA ASP A 56 -29.53 1.56 -18.74
C ASP A 56 -29.95 0.74 -17.50
N SER A 57 -30.95 1.25 -16.78
CA SER A 57 -31.47 0.64 -15.55
C SER A 57 -31.90 -0.81 -15.75
N GLN A 58 -31.37 -1.70 -14.92
CA GLN A 58 -31.64 -3.13 -14.94
C GLN A 58 -32.70 -3.52 -13.92
N GLU A 59 -33.68 -4.34 -14.32
CA GLU A 59 -34.78 -4.76 -13.43
C GLU A 59 -34.30 -5.48 -12.16
N TRP A 60 -33.15 -6.14 -12.19
CA TRP A 60 -32.60 -6.88 -11.04
C TRP A 60 -31.92 -5.98 -10.01
N TRP A 61 -31.58 -4.75 -10.38
CA TRP A 61 -31.05 -3.71 -9.49
C TRP A 61 -31.37 -2.32 -10.05
N PRO A 62 -32.60 -1.80 -9.89
CA PRO A 62 -33.01 -0.54 -10.52
C PRO A 62 -32.10 0.63 -10.14
N ALA A 63 -31.77 1.48 -11.11
CA ALA A 63 -30.98 2.69 -10.89
C ALA A 63 -31.81 3.75 -10.15
N ASP A 64 -31.31 4.22 -9.02
CA ASP A 64 -31.88 5.38 -8.33
C ASP A 64 -31.85 6.61 -9.23
N TYR A 65 -32.95 7.35 -9.25
CA TYR A 65 -33.16 8.53 -10.08
C TYR A 65 -32.97 8.25 -11.58
N GLY A 66 -33.00 6.97 -11.99
CA GLY A 66 -32.67 6.53 -13.34
C GLY A 66 -31.18 6.64 -13.70
N HIS A 67 -30.27 6.73 -12.72
CA HIS A 67 -28.84 6.94 -12.92
C HIS A 67 -27.96 6.16 -11.91
N TYR A 68 -27.10 5.25 -12.37
CA TYR A 68 -26.17 4.50 -11.51
C TYR A 68 -24.91 5.28 -11.09
N GLY A 69 -24.70 6.48 -11.62
CA GLY A 69 -23.51 7.29 -11.35
C GLY A 69 -23.10 7.34 -9.87
N PRO A 70 -23.97 7.72 -8.93
CA PRO A 70 -23.61 7.77 -7.51
C PRO A 70 -23.17 6.41 -6.94
N LEU A 71 -23.78 5.30 -7.38
CA LEU A 71 -23.37 3.95 -6.98
C LEU A 71 -21.96 3.61 -7.49
N PHE A 72 -21.60 4.05 -8.70
CA PHE A 72 -20.25 3.82 -9.23
C PHE A 72 -19.19 4.76 -8.63
N ILE A 73 -19.56 5.99 -8.23
CA ILE A 73 -18.68 6.85 -7.43
C ILE A 73 -18.36 6.15 -6.12
N ARG A 74 -19.37 5.66 -5.39
CA ARG A 74 -19.16 4.87 -4.16
C ARG A 74 -18.29 3.64 -4.44
N MET A 75 -18.54 2.91 -5.52
CA MET A 75 -17.75 1.72 -5.86
C MET A 75 -16.26 2.05 -6.07
N ALA A 76 -15.95 3.13 -6.79
CA ALA A 76 -14.59 3.58 -7.03
C ALA A 76 -13.94 4.12 -5.74
N TRP A 77 -14.69 4.92 -4.96
CA TRP A 77 -14.29 5.39 -3.63
C TRP A 77 -13.88 4.22 -2.72
N HIS A 78 -14.74 3.21 -2.56
CA HIS A 78 -14.47 2.02 -1.73
C HIS A 78 -13.37 1.13 -2.31
N SER A 79 -13.12 1.18 -3.61
CA SER A 79 -12.02 0.42 -4.21
C SER A 79 -10.68 1.02 -3.81
N ALA A 80 -10.55 2.35 -3.85
CA ALA A 80 -9.32 3.04 -3.49
C ALA A 80 -9.18 3.28 -1.97
N GLY A 81 -10.30 3.35 -1.26
CA GLY A 81 -10.38 3.78 0.13
C GLY A 81 -9.87 2.77 1.16
N THR A 82 -9.40 1.59 0.75
CA THR A 82 -8.79 0.62 1.68
C THR A 82 -7.27 0.82 1.86
N TYR A 83 -6.68 1.75 1.09
CA TYR A 83 -5.23 2.00 1.10
C TYR A 83 -4.75 2.57 2.44
N ARG A 84 -3.55 2.18 2.87
CA ARG A 84 -2.91 2.60 4.12
C ARG A 84 -1.52 3.11 3.84
N THR A 85 -1.13 4.25 4.43
CA THR A 85 0.21 4.81 4.20
C THR A 85 1.31 3.98 4.83
N SER A 86 1.03 3.35 5.98
CA SER A 86 1.98 2.58 6.79
C SER A 86 2.70 1.49 5.98
N ASP A 87 1.95 0.68 5.23
CA ASP A 87 2.50 -0.42 4.43
C ASP A 87 2.20 -0.31 2.92
N GLY A 88 1.44 0.70 2.50
CA GLY A 88 1.02 0.91 1.11
C GLY A 88 -0.05 -0.08 0.63
N ARG A 89 -0.48 -1.04 1.48
CA ARG A 89 -1.43 -2.09 1.08
C ARG A 89 -2.85 -1.54 1.04
N GLY A 90 -3.74 -2.34 0.44
CA GLY A 90 -5.10 -1.93 0.09
C GLY A 90 -5.13 -1.23 -1.26
N GLY A 91 -6.05 -0.29 -1.44
CA GLY A 91 -6.16 0.49 -2.67
C GLY A 91 -6.82 -0.24 -3.84
N ALA A 92 -6.82 0.44 -4.99
CA ALA A 92 -7.51 0.04 -6.20
C ALA A 92 -6.62 -0.72 -7.21
N SER A 93 -5.29 -0.68 -7.07
CA SER A 93 -4.33 -1.19 -8.06
C SER A 93 -4.54 -2.64 -8.49
N GLY A 94 -4.91 -3.56 -7.59
CA GLY A 94 -5.18 -4.96 -7.95
C GLY A 94 -6.65 -5.27 -8.30
N GLY A 95 -7.56 -4.28 -8.15
CA GLY A 95 -9.01 -4.52 -8.25
C GLY A 95 -9.53 -5.51 -7.20
N ARG A 96 -8.91 -5.51 -6.00
CA ARG A 96 -9.10 -6.52 -4.93
C ARG A 96 -10.46 -6.46 -4.24
N GLN A 97 -11.25 -5.40 -4.43
CA GLN A 97 -12.67 -5.33 -4.02
C GLN A 97 -13.52 -6.49 -4.60
N ARG A 98 -13.01 -7.22 -5.61
CA ARG A 98 -13.64 -8.41 -6.18
C ARG A 98 -13.48 -9.67 -5.32
N PHE A 99 -12.54 -9.71 -4.39
CA PHE A 99 -12.17 -10.88 -3.61
C PHE A 99 -12.46 -10.70 -2.12
N ALA A 100 -12.53 -11.82 -1.40
CA ALA A 100 -12.61 -11.81 0.05
C ALA A 100 -11.33 -11.19 0.67
N PRO A 101 -11.41 -10.55 1.85
CA PRO A 101 -12.64 -10.26 2.59
C PRO A 101 -13.40 -9.06 2.02
N LEU A 102 -12.75 -8.20 1.23
CA LEU A 102 -13.28 -6.91 0.76
C LEU A 102 -14.61 -7.02 0.01
N ASN A 103 -14.80 -8.07 -0.79
CA ASN A 103 -16.04 -8.27 -1.54
C ASN A 103 -17.27 -8.48 -0.65
N SER A 104 -17.08 -8.72 0.65
CA SER A 104 -18.09 -9.10 1.63
C SER A 104 -18.06 -8.26 2.91
N TRP A 105 -17.19 -7.26 2.99
CA TRP A 105 -17.25 -6.26 4.05
C TRP A 105 -18.64 -5.59 4.09
N PRO A 106 -19.21 -5.34 5.28
CA PRO A 106 -20.49 -4.65 5.44
C PRO A 106 -20.53 -3.32 4.69
N ASP A 107 -19.45 -2.54 4.75
CA ASP A 107 -19.37 -1.25 4.06
C ASP A 107 -19.31 -1.39 2.53
N ASN A 108 -19.03 -2.58 2.00
CA ASN A 108 -19.10 -2.89 0.58
C ASN A 108 -20.44 -3.52 0.16
N ALA A 109 -21.45 -3.50 1.03
CA ALA A 109 -22.80 -3.96 0.74
C ALA A 109 -23.32 -3.38 -0.59
N ASN A 110 -23.87 -4.27 -1.41
CA ASN A 110 -24.40 -4.01 -2.74
C ASN A 110 -23.41 -3.52 -3.82
N LEU A 111 -22.11 -3.38 -3.52
CA LEU A 111 -21.10 -3.12 -4.56
C LEU A 111 -20.83 -4.34 -5.45
N ASP A 112 -21.23 -5.53 -5.01
CA ASP A 112 -21.34 -6.72 -5.89
C ASP A 112 -22.31 -6.47 -7.06
N LYS A 113 -23.40 -5.72 -6.84
CA LYS A 113 -24.35 -5.31 -7.89
C LYS A 113 -23.70 -4.29 -8.83
N ALA A 114 -23.00 -3.30 -8.29
CA ALA A 114 -22.27 -2.30 -9.07
C ALA A 114 -21.25 -2.96 -10.02
N ARG A 115 -20.36 -3.80 -9.49
CA ARG A 115 -19.39 -4.55 -10.31
C ARG A 115 -20.09 -5.43 -11.36
N ARG A 116 -21.24 -6.03 -11.02
CA ARG A 116 -22.02 -6.86 -11.95
C ARG A 116 -22.61 -6.07 -13.11
N LEU A 117 -23.02 -4.82 -12.90
CA LEU A 117 -23.51 -3.93 -13.97
C LEU A 117 -22.44 -3.65 -15.03
N LEU A 118 -21.16 -3.63 -14.65
CA LEU A 118 -20.03 -3.39 -15.54
C LEU A 118 -19.54 -4.65 -16.29
N TRP A 119 -20.05 -5.84 -15.96
CA TRP A 119 -19.63 -7.08 -16.62
C TRP A 119 -19.77 -7.05 -18.16
N PRO A 120 -20.85 -6.53 -18.76
CA PRO A 120 -20.95 -6.43 -20.22
C PRO A 120 -19.82 -5.58 -20.85
N VAL A 121 -19.40 -4.51 -20.17
CA VAL A 121 -18.26 -3.67 -20.60
C VAL A 121 -16.96 -4.45 -20.48
N LYS A 122 -16.68 -5.04 -19.31
CA LYS A 122 -15.50 -5.90 -19.12
C LYS A 122 -15.43 -7.03 -20.15
N GLN A 123 -16.56 -7.67 -20.44
CA GLN A 123 -16.64 -8.75 -21.41
C GLN A 123 -16.33 -8.26 -22.84
N LYS A 124 -16.79 -7.06 -23.21
CA LYS A 124 -16.55 -6.47 -24.55
C LYS A 124 -15.06 -6.20 -24.77
N TYR A 125 -14.37 -5.65 -23.77
CA TYR A 125 -12.97 -5.22 -23.89
C TYR A 125 -11.94 -6.27 -23.42
N GLY A 126 -12.38 -7.27 -22.67
CA GLY A 126 -11.60 -8.45 -22.32
C GLY A 126 -10.33 -8.11 -21.54
N ARG A 127 -9.18 -8.64 -21.98
CA ARG A 127 -7.87 -8.44 -21.33
C ARG A 127 -7.27 -7.05 -21.54
N LYS A 128 -7.82 -6.25 -22.45
CA LYS A 128 -7.32 -4.90 -22.71
C LYS A 128 -7.74 -3.89 -21.65
N LEU A 129 -8.74 -4.24 -20.84
CA LEU A 129 -9.30 -3.39 -19.79
C LEU A 129 -9.39 -4.24 -18.53
N SER A 130 -8.52 -4.03 -17.56
CA SER A 130 -8.58 -4.70 -16.26
C SER A 130 -9.86 -4.32 -15.51
N TRP A 131 -10.26 -5.13 -14.53
CA TRP A 131 -11.31 -4.73 -13.60
C TRP A 131 -10.86 -3.58 -12.73
N ALA A 132 -9.59 -3.54 -12.32
CA ALA A 132 -9.02 -2.45 -11.54
C ALA A 132 -9.24 -1.09 -12.24
N ASP A 133 -8.81 -0.95 -13.50
CA ASP A 133 -9.02 0.27 -14.27
C ASP A 133 -10.51 0.53 -14.57
N LEU A 134 -11.30 -0.50 -14.87
CA LEU A 134 -12.73 -0.35 -15.16
C LEU A 134 -13.52 0.18 -13.95
N ILE A 135 -13.23 -0.31 -12.75
CA ILE A 135 -13.92 0.12 -11.52
C ILE A 135 -13.67 1.60 -11.27
N VAL A 136 -12.42 2.03 -11.39
CA VAL A 136 -12.01 3.42 -11.16
C VAL A 136 -12.51 4.34 -12.28
N LEU A 137 -12.37 3.93 -13.54
CA LEU A 137 -12.86 4.69 -14.71
C LEU A 137 -14.37 4.88 -14.66
N ALA A 138 -15.13 3.89 -14.16
CA ALA A 138 -16.57 4.03 -13.97
C ALA A 138 -16.93 5.14 -12.98
N GLY A 139 -16.12 5.37 -11.94
CA GLY A 139 -16.27 6.51 -11.03
C GLY A 139 -16.04 7.86 -11.74
N ASN A 140 -15.00 7.98 -12.57
CA ASN A 140 -14.74 9.19 -13.36
C ASN A 140 -15.89 9.47 -14.35
N VAL A 141 -16.30 8.47 -15.15
CA VAL A 141 -17.39 8.64 -16.12
C VAL A 141 -18.71 8.98 -15.42
N ALA A 142 -18.94 8.43 -14.22
CA ALA A 142 -20.09 8.81 -13.41
C ALA A 142 -20.08 10.31 -13.05
N LEU A 143 -18.97 10.82 -12.53
CA LEU A 143 -18.80 12.25 -12.23
C LEU A 143 -19.02 13.13 -13.47
N GLU A 144 -18.38 12.78 -14.58
CA GLU A 144 -18.48 13.51 -15.86
C GLU A 144 -19.92 13.56 -16.39
N SER A 145 -20.61 12.41 -16.40
CA SER A 145 -21.99 12.31 -16.88
C SER A 145 -22.99 13.15 -16.06
N MET A 146 -22.65 13.44 -14.79
CA MET A 146 -23.45 14.26 -13.88
C MET A 146 -22.99 15.73 -13.82
N GLY A 147 -22.03 16.12 -14.68
CA GLY A 147 -21.64 17.52 -14.89
C GLY A 147 -20.41 18.00 -14.11
N PHE A 148 -19.65 17.08 -13.51
CA PHE A 148 -18.35 17.40 -12.89
C PHE A 148 -17.21 17.26 -13.92
N GLU A 149 -16.16 18.07 -13.78
CA GLU A 149 -14.95 17.96 -14.61
C GLU A 149 -13.84 17.32 -13.78
N THR A 150 -13.48 16.07 -14.09
CA THR A 150 -12.40 15.35 -13.40
C THR A 150 -11.04 15.93 -13.77
N PHE A 151 -10.07 15.78 -12.87
CA PHE A 151 -8.71 16.27 -13.09
C PHE A 151 -7.96 15.48 -14.20
N GLY A 152 -8.21 14.17 -14.28
CA GLY A 152 -7.65 13.27 -15.28
C GLY A 152 -7.91 11.80 -14.92
N PHE A 153 -7.34 10.90 -15.71
CA PHE A 153 -7.38 9.46 -15.49
C PHE A 153 -6.15 8.79 -16.09
N ALA A 154 -5.58 7.84 -15.36
CA ALA A 154 -4.59 6.90 -15.87
C ALA A 154 -5.07 5.46 -15.70
N GLY A 155 -4.87 4.66 -16.76
CA GLY A 155 -4.89 3.20 -16.67
C GLY A 155 -3.51 2.66 -16.32
N GLY A 156 -3.38 1.33 -16.34
CA GLY A 156 -2.13 0.62 -16.03
C GLY A 156 -2.22 -0.30 -14.81
N ARG A 157 -3.40 -0.37 -14.16
CA ARG A 157 -3.64 -1.28 -13.04
C ARG A 157 -3.86 -2.70 -13.53
N GLU A 158 -3.00 -3.62 -13.13
CA GLU A 158 -3.12 -5.03 -13.48
C GLU A 158 -4.11 -5.76 -12.56
N ASP A 159 -4.90 -6.69 -13.13
CA ASP A 159 -5.86 -7.45 -12.34
C ASP A 159 -5.17 -8.51 -11.48
N ASP A 160 -5.41 -8.47 -10.17
CA ASP A 160 -5.13 -9.60 -9.31
C ASP A 160 -6.17 -10.71 -9.49
N TYR A 161 -5.76 -11.93 -9.14
CA TYR A 161 -6.57 -13.15 -9.24
C TYR A 161 -6.81 -13.86 -7.91
N LYS A 162 -6.34 -13.27 -6.80
CA LYS A 162 -6.56 -13.73 -5.43
C LYS A 162 -6.55 -12.53 -4.47
N PRO A 163 -6.98 -12.71 -3.21
CA PRO A 163 -6.72 -11.73 -2.15
C PRO A 163 -5.23 -11.51 -1.91
N ASP A 164 -4.91 -10.38 -1.31
CA ASP A 164 -3.61 -10.15 -0.70
C ASP A 164 -3.63 -10.74 0.72
N ASP A 165 -2.83 -11.78 0.91
CA ASP A 165 -2.77 -12.54 2.16
C ASP A 165 -1.86 -11.87 3.20
N ALA A 166 -1.15 -10.79 2.83
CA ALA A 166 -0.27 -10.02 3.71
C ALA A 166 -0.98 -8.87 4.43
N VAL A 167 -2.20 -8.51 4.03
CA VAL A 167 -2.94 -7.42 4.70
C VAL A 167 -3.50 -7.89 6.04
N ASP A 168 -3.05 -7.28 7.13
CA ASP A 168 -3.77 -7.32 8.41
C ASP A 168 -4.85 -6.22 8.43
N TRP A 169 -6.11 -6.64 8.49
CA TRP A 169 -7.27 -5.73 8.54
C TRP A 169 -7.72 -5.38 9.97
N GLY A 170 -7.09 -5.97 10.98
CA GLY A 170 -7.38 -5.74 12.39
C GLY A 170 -7.62 -7.03 13.18
N PRO A 171 -7.54 -6.91 14.52
CA PRO A 171 -7.57 -8.04 15.44
C PRO A 171 -8.96 -8.64 15.67
N GLU A 172 -10.04 -8.00 15.19
CA GLU A 172 -11.41 -8.39 15.51
C GLU A 172 -11.83 -9.71 14.86
N ASP A 173 -12.52 -10.55 15.65
CA ASP A 173 -13.14 -11.79 15.19
C ASP A 173 -14.58 -11.61 14.67
N GLU A 174 -15.13 -10.38 14.73
CA GLU A 174 -16.50 -10.04 14.33
C GLU A 174 -16.53 -8.79 13.42
N TRP A 175 -17.42 -8.79 12.41
CA TRP A 175 -17.66 -7.60 11.57
C TRP A 175 -18.27 -6.47 12.38
N GLU A 176 -17.96 -5.22 12.02
CA GLU A 176 -18.47 -3.99 12.64
C GLU A 176 -18.10 -3.82 14.12
N ALA A 177 -17.14 -4.62 14.61
CA ALA A 177 -16.51 -4.46 15.91
C ALA A 177 -15.28 -3.55 15.85
N SER A 178 -14.91 -2.99 17.00
CA SER A 178 -13.74 -2.13 17.16
C SER A 178 -12.98 -2.51 18.43
N GLU A 179 -11.81 -3.13 18.27
CA GLU A 179 -10.85 -3.49 19.32
C GLU A 179 -9.43 -3.14 18.88
N ARG A 180 -9.26 -1.93 18.33
CA ARG A 180 -8.10 -1.54 17.50
C ARG A 180 -7.45 -0.21 17.88
N PHE A 181 -7.80 0.32 19.04
CA PHE A 181 -7.29 1.57 19.56
C PHE A 181 -6.44 1.31 20.81
N ASN A 182 -5.27 1.94 20.88
CA ASN A 182 -4.34 1.81 21.99
C ASN A 182 -4.79 2.64 23.23
N GLU A 183 -3.97 2.65 24.29
CA GLU A 183 -4.27 3.42 25.52
C GLU A 183 -4.30 4.95 25.31
N GLU A 184 -3.71 5.45 24.22
CA GLU A 184 -3.67 6.86 23.82
C GLU A 184 -4.81 7.24 22.87
N ASP A 185 -5.71 6.30 22.57
CA ASP A 185 -6.86 6.43 21.67
C ASP A 185 -6.48 6.59 20.19
N GLU A 186 -5.32 6.04 19.79
CA GLU A 186 -4.81 6.01 18.42
C GLU A 186 -4.95 4.60 17.81
N LEU A 187 -5.15 4.50 16.50
CA LEU A 187 -5.19 3.22 15.78
C LEU A 187 -3.89 2.43 15.95
N GLU A 188 -4.01 1.15 16.30
CA GLU A 188 -2.88 0.25 16.48
C GLU A 188 -2.24 -0.20 15.16
N GLY A 189 -0.93 -0.43 15.17
CA GLY A 189 -0.15 -1.00 14.06
C GLY A 189 -0.35 -0.28 12.73
N THR A 190 -0.56 -1.05 11.67
CA THR A 190 -0.71 -0.48 10.32
C THR A 190 -2.10 0.13 10.07
N LEU A 191 -3.05 -0.03 11.01
CA LEU A 191 -4.37 0.61 11.25
C LEU A 191 -4.73 1.87 10.41
N ALA A 192 -5.92 1.95 9.80
CA ALA A 192 -6.39 3.16 9.08
C ALA A 192 -7.91 3.27 9.04
N ALA A 193 -8.65 2.17 9.18
CA ALA A 193 -10.09 2.19 9.42
C ALA A 193 -10.38 2.04 10.92
N THR A 194 -11.42 2.70 11.41
CA THR A 194 -11.78 2.72 12.85
C THR A 194 -12.67 1.57 13.28
N VAL A 195 -13.15 0.73 12.36
CA VAL A 195 -14.04 -0.40 12.63
C VAL A 195 -13.77 -1.51 11.61
N MET A 196 -13.82 -2.77 12.05
CA MET A 196 -13.62 -3.93 11.17
C MET A 196 -14.70 -4.00 10.09
N GLY A 197 -14.27 -4.07 8.83
CA GLY A 197 -15.20 -4.15 7.69
C GLY A 197 -15.76 -2.80 7.21
N LEU A 198 -15.30 -1.68 7.78
CA LEU A 198 -15.55 -0.33 7.25
C LEU A 198 -14.35 0.20 6.47
N ILE A 199 -14.59 1.13 5.54
CA ILE A 199 -13.53 1.74 4.74
C ILE A 199 -12.72 2.74 5.58
N TYR A 200 -13.40 3.66 6.28
CA TYR A 200 -12.75 4.70 7.10
C TYR A 200 -13.30 4.74 8.53
N VAL A 201 -14.53 5.21 8.68
CA VAL A 201 -15.16 5.49 9.98
C VAL A 201 -16.61 5.01 10.01
N ASN A 202 -17.16 4.85 11.21
CA ASN A 202 -18.58 4.57 11.39
C ASN A 202 -19.43 5.82 11.01
N PRO A 203 -20.37 5.72 10.06
CA PRO A 203 -21.19 6.86 9.61
C PRO A 203 -22.16 7.39 10.67
N GLU A 204 -22.52 6.57 11.66
CA GLU A 204 -23.34 6.97 12.81
C GLU A 204 -22.53 7.72 13.87
N GLY A 205 -21.20 7.57 13.86
CA GLY A 205 -20.25 8.14 14.81
C GLY A 205 -19.48 7.06 15.60
N PRO A 206 -18.42 7.41 16.35
CA PRO A 206 -17.60 6.44 17.08
C PRO A 206 -18.43 5.55 18.01
N ASP A 207 -18.20 4.23 17.97
CA ASP A 207 -18.97 3.22 18.71
C ASP A 207 -20.50 3.25 18.48
N GLY A 208 -20.95 3.80 17.34
CA GLY A 208 -22.37 4.02 17.05
C GLY A 208 -22.99 5.17 17.84
N GLU A 209 -22.19 6.01 18.51
CA GLU A 209 -22.67 7.21 19.20
C GLU A 209 -22.67 8.43 18.25
N PRO A 210 -23.82 9.12 18.07
CA PRO A 210 -23.94 10.26 17.16
C PRO A 210 -23.32 11.55 17.72
N ASN A 211 -22.00 11.53 17.84
CA ASN A 211 -21.14 12.61 18.31
C ASN A 211 -20.30 13.16 17.14
N PRO A 212 -20.73 14.28 16.51
CA PRO A 212 -20.03 14.87 15.38
C PRO A 212 -18.60 15.31 15.71
N GLU A 213 -18.35 15.83 16.90
CA GLU A 213 -17.02 16.28 17.30
C GLU A 213 -16.03 15.12 17.41
N ALA A 214 -16.44 14.00 18.03
CA ALA A 214 -15.60 12.79 18.08
C ALA A 214 -15.48 12.11 16.70
N SER A 215 -16.52 12.19 15.88
CA SER A 215 -16.48 11.70 14.50
C SER A 215 -15.44 12.46 13.67
N ALA A 216 -15.29 13.78 13.85
CA ALA A 216 -14.27 14.57 13.15
C ALA A 216 -12.84 14.13 13.50
N GLU A 217 -12.57 13.79 14.76
CA GLU A 217 -11.26 13.27 15.20
C GLU A 217 -10.93 11.96 14.46
N ARG A 218 -11.88 11.03 14.42
CA ARG A 218 -11.75 9.76 13.69
C ARG A 218 -11.62 9.93 12.19
N ILE A 219 -12.37 10.86 11.58
CA ILE A 219 -12.26 11.18 10.16
C ILE A 219 -10.84 11.66 9.86
N ARG A 220 -10.32 12.60 10.64
CA ARG A 220 -8.98 13.18 10.45
C ARG A 220 -7.87 12.14 10.60
N GLU A 221 -7.93 11.33 11.66
CA GLU A 221 -6.98 10.25 11.90
C GLU A 221 -6.98 9.23 10.74
N SER A 222 -8.16 8.69 10.42
CA SER A 222 -8.33 7.69 9.37
C SER A 222 -7.89 8.20 8.00
N PHE A 223 -8.36 9.38 7.57
CA PHE A 223 -7.97 9.96 6.29
C PHE A 223 -6.49 10.36 6.24
N GLY A 224 -5.91 10.82 7.35
CA GLY A 224 -4.48 11.11 7.48
C GLY A 224 -3.62 9.87 7.23
N LEU A 225 -3.99 8.74 7.83
CA LEU A 225 -3.38 7.41 7.61
C LEU A 225 -3.66 6.83 6.21
N MET A 226 -4.45 7.55 5.40
CA MET A 226 -4.65 7.29 3.98
C MET A 226 -4.13 8.45 3.11
N ALA A 227 -3.17 9.24 3.59
CA ALA A 227 -2.53 10.32 2.84
C ALA A 227 -3.50 11.43 2.37
N MET A 228 -4.56 11.74 3.13
CA MET A 228 -5.46 12.85 2.84
C MET A 228 -5.37 13.90 3.95
N SER A 229 -5.06 15.13 3.55
CA SER A 229 -5.13 16.31 4.44
C SER A 229 -6.57 16.69 4.78
N ASP A 230 -6.78 17.62 5.72
CA ASP A 230 -8.12 18.12 6.06
C ASP A 230 -8.85 18.74 4.87
N GLU A 231 -8.15 19.46 3.99
CA GLU A 231 -8.77 20.06 2.78
C GLU A 231 -9.19 18.99 1.78
N GLU A 232 -8.32 18.00 1.52
CA GLU A 232 -8.63 16.87 0.63
C GLU A 232 -9.78 16.03 1.20
N THR A 233 -9.79 15.79 2.51
CA THR A 233 -10.83 15.04 3.23
C THR A 233 -12.18 15.72 3.13
N ALA A 234 -12.25 17.01 3.46
CA ALA A 234 -13.47 17.79 3.33
C ALA A 234 -13.98 17.85 1.88
N ALA A 235 -13.06 17.98 0.91
CA ALA A 235 -13.40 18.00 -0.51
C ALA A 235 -13.94 16.65 -1.00
N LEU A 236 -13.34 15.53 -0.57
CA LEU A 236 -13.76 14.17 -0.92
C LEU A 236 -15.15 13.84 -0.35
N ILE A 237 -15.36 14.09 0.94
CA ILE A 237 -16.65 13.80 1.59
C ILE A 237 -17.75 14.69 0.99
N ALA A 238 -17.54 16.01 0.92
CA ALA A 238 -18.55 16.92 0.38
C ALA A 238 -18.79 16.69 -1.12
N GLY A 239 -17.74 16.39 -1.88
CA GLY A 239 -17.83 16.11 -3.32
C GLY A 239 -18.53 14.79 -3.61
N GLY A 240 -18.23 13.74 -2.86
CA GLY A 240 -18.91 12.45 -2.97
C GLY A 240 -20.38 12.53 -2.58
N HIS A 241 -20.68 13.10 -1.41
CA HIS A 241 -22.05 13.25 -0.89
C HIS A 241 -22.87 14.36 -1.59
N THR A 242 -22.30 15.04 -2.59
CA THR A 242 -23.10 15.81 -3.55
C THR A 242 -23.95 14.90 -4.43
N PHE A 243 -23.63 13.60 -4.51
CA PHE A 243 -24.31 12.65 -5.37
C PHE A 243 -25.02 11.54 -4.59
N GLY A 244 -26.18 11.11 -5.09
CA GLY A 244 -26.89 9.93 -4.64
C GLY A 244 -27.57 10.05 -3.29
N LYS A 245 -27.65 8.91 -2.62
CA LYS A 245 -28.34 8.69 -1.35
C LYS A 245 -27.72 7.53 -0.58
N VAL A 246 -28.10 7.41 0.69
CA VAL A 246 -27.94 6.18 1.49
C VAL A 246 -29.22 5.34 1.45
N HIS A 247 -29.10 4.02 1.69
CA HIS A 247 -30.20 3.06 1.64
C HIS A 247 -30.39 2.30 2.95
N GLY A 248 -31.58 2.44 3.52
CA GLY A 248 -31.98 1.93 4.83
C GLY A 248 -33.49 1.84 4.96
N ALA A 249 -34.18 1.36 3.92
CA ALA A 249 -35.65 1.30 3.87
C ALA A 249 -36.28 0.55 5.07
N ASP A 250 -35.54 -0.36 5.69
CA ASP A 250 -35.89 -1.08 6.92
C ASP A 250 -34.60 -1.64 7.57
N ASP A 251 -34.74 -2.30 8.71
CA ASP A 251 -33.63 -2.83 9.52
C ASP A 251 -32.82 -3.89 8.74
N PRO A 252 -31.51 -3.67 8.49
CA PRO A 252 -30.67 -4.64 7.79
C PRO A 252 -30.57 -5.99 8.51
N ASP A 253 -30.57 -6.01 9.85
CA ASP A 253 -30.42 -7.25 10.64
C ASP A 253 -31.63 -8.18 10.51
N GLU A 254 -32.82 -7.62 10.26
CA GLU A 254 -34.05 -8.41 10.08
C GLU A 254 -34.23 -8.88 8.63
N HIS A 255 -33.70 -8.14 7.66
CA HIS A 255 -34.11 -8.26 6.27
C HIS A 255 -33.01 -8.63 5.28
N VAL A 256 -31.75 -8.27 5.55
CA VAL A 256 -30.63 -8.49 4.63
C VAL A 256 -30.04 -9.88 4.86
N GLY A 257 -29.94 -10.66 3.77
CA GLY A 257 -29.33 -11.98 3.79
C GLY A 257 -27.79 -11.95 3.83
N ALA A 258 -27.20 -13.14 3.76
CA ALA A 258 -25.76 -13.32 3.83
C ALA A 258 -24.99 -12.52 2.75
N GLU A 259 -23.82 -12.03 3.14
CA GLU A 259 -22.78 -11.43 2.32
C GLU A 259 -22.26 -12.42 1.24
N PRO A 260 -21.62 -11.94 0.14
CA PRO A 260 -21.28 -12.76 -1.02
C PRO A 260 -20.54 -14.07 -0.73
N GLU A 261 -19.58 -14.09 0.20
CA GLU A 261 -18.81 -15.31 0.53
C GLU A 261 -19.62 -16.34 1.33
N ALA A 262 -20.67 -15.92 2.04
CA ALA A 262 -21.58 -16.81 2.77
C ALA A 262 -22.92 -17.06 2.04
N ALA A 263 -23.14 -16.37 0.92
CA ALA A 263 -24.37 -16.47 0.14
C ALA A 263 -24.55 -17.87 -0.49
N PRO A 264 -25.81 -18.31 -0.71
CA PRO A 264 -26.09 -19.53 -1.46
C PRO A 264 -25.44 -19.52 -2.85
N ILE A 265 -24.90 -20.67 -3.28
CA ILE A 265 -24.19 -20.81 -4.56
C ILE A 265 -25.02 -20.37 -5.79
N ASP A 266 -26.35 -20.41 -5.71
CA ASP A 266 -27.25 -19.95 -6.76
C ASP A 266 -27.35 -18.41 -6.88
N GLN A 267 -26.79 -17.65 -5.93
CA GLN A 267 -26.58 -16.20 -6.05
C GLN A 267 -25.42 -15.84 -7.00
N GLN A 268 -24.59 -16.81 -7.38
CA GLN A 268 -23.53 -16.62 -8.38
C GLN A 268 -22.61 -15.42 -8.07
N GLY A 269 -22.11 -15.38 -6.83
CA GLY A 269 -21.17 -14.34 -6.35
C GLY A 269 -21.83 -12.98 -6.04
N LEU A 270 -23.15 -12.94 -5.91
CA LEU A 270 -23.86 -11.83 -5.28
C LEU A 270 -24.21 -12.17 -3.82
N GLY A 271 -24.46 -11.16 -3.01
CA GLY A 271 -24.88 -11.28 -1.61
C GLY A 271 -25.91 -10.24 -1.21
N TRP A 272 -26.19 -10.14 0.10
CA TRP A 272 -27.09 -9.14 0.70
C TRP A 272 -28.51 -9.15 0.08
N GLU A 273 -29.04 -10.34 -0.24
CA GLU A 273 -30.40 -10.47 -0.75
C GLU A 273 -31.40 -10.01 0.33
N SER A 274 -32.15 -8.95 0.06
CA SER A 274 -33.12 -8.40 1.00
C SER A 274 -34.50 -9.04 0.85
N ALA A 275 -35.10 -9.42 1.97
CA ALA A 275 -36.48 -9.90 2.06
C ALA A 275 -37.50 -8.76 2.29
N HIS A 276 -37.04 -7.52 2.47
CA HIS A 276 -37.91 -6.35 2.64
C HIS A 276 -38.53 -5.93 1.31
N GLY A 277 -39.85 -5.77 1.26
CA GLY A 277 -40.56 -5.34 0.05
C GLY A 277 -40.19 -6.15 -1.19
N SER A 278 -39.65 -5.47 -2.20
CA SER A 278 -39.07 -6.05 -3.43
C SER A 278 -37.57 -6.35 -3.35
N GLY A 279 -36.90 -5.91 -2.29
CA GLY A 279 -35.48 -6.08 -1.99
C GLY A 279 -34.53 -5.19 -2.80
N LYS A 280 -35.07 -4.17 -3.50
CA LYS A 280 -34.35 -3.29 -4.44
C LYS A 280 -35.17 -2.03 -4.75
N GLY A 281 -34.60 -1.06 -5.48
CA GLY A 281 -35.29 0.19 -5.80
C GLY A 281 -35.66 0.96 -4.53
N GLY A 282 -36.92 1.40 -4.41
CA GLY A 282 -37.40 2.07 -3.19
C GLY A 282 -37.36 1.23 -1.91
N ASP A 283 -37.21 -0.11 -2.01
CA ASP A 283 -37.11 -1.04 -0.87
C ASP A 283 -35.64 -1.45 -0.57
N THR A 284 -34.65 -0.72 -1.11
CA THR A 284 -33.24 -1.08 -0.97
C THR A 284 -32.75 -0.87 0.46
N ILE A 285 -31.91 -1.80 0.95
CA ILE A 285 -31.19 -1.69 2.21
C ILE A 285 -29.71 -1.97 1.90
N THR A 286 -28.84 -1.04 2.31
CA THR A 286 -27.37 -1.15 2.17
C THR A 286 -26.70 -0.88 3.51
N SER A 287 -26.78 0.35 4.02
CA SER A 287 -26.16 0.75 5.30
C SER A 287 -27.13 0.78 6.48
N GLY A 288 -28.44 0.75 6.22
CA GLY A 288 -29.46 0.96 7.25
C GLY A 288 -29.81 2.44 7.50
N ILE A 289 -29.10 3.36 6.86
CA ILE A 289 -29.37 4.81 6.87
C ILE A 289 -30.12 5.18 5.59
N GLU A 290 -31.11 6.08 5.65
CA GLU A 290 -32.02 6.34 4.52
C GLU A 290 -32.16 7.82 4.19
N GLY A 291 -31.95 8.15 2.91
CA GLY A 291 -32.30 9.44 2.33
C GLY A 291 -31.16 10.06 1.50
N PRO A 292 -31.48 11.05 0.66
CA PRO A 292 -30.49 11.82 -0.09
C PRO A 292 -29.92 12.99 0.72
N TRP A 293 -28.74 13.47 0.33
CA TRP A 293 -28.12 14.68 0.92
C TRP A 293 -28.64 15.99 0.31
N ASN A 294 -29.28 15.93 -0.86
CA ASN A 294 -29.80 17.11 -1.56
C ASN A 294 -30.96 16.78 -2.50
N THR A 295 -31.47 17.79 -3.20
CA THR A 295 -32.64 17.68 -4.10
C THR A 295 -32.27 17.39 -5.56
N THR A 296 -30.98 17.33 -5.87
CA THR A 296 -30.41 17.11 -7.21
C THR A 296 -29.36 15.97 -7.22
N PRO A 297 -29.69 14.75 -6.75
CA PRO A 297 -28.68 13.71 -6.43
C PRO A 297 -27.85 13.19 -7.61
N THR A 298 -28.20 13.57 -8.84
CA THR A 298 -27.50 13.15 -10.07
C THR A 298 -26.93 14.34 -10.85
N GLN A 299 -26.66 15.46 -10.17
CA GLN A 299 -26.10 16.67 -10.77
C GLN A 299 -25.04 17.26 -9.86
N TRP A 300 -23.90 17.64 -10.44
CA TRP A 300 -22.89 18.40 -9.71
C TRP A 300 -23.39 19.82 -9.43
N ASP A 301 -23.44 20.19 -8.15
CA ASP A 301 -23.70 21.54 -7.67
C ASP A 301 -23.11 21.71 -6.25
N THR A 302 -23.47 22.79 -5.54
CA THR A 302 -23.02 23.05 -4.15
C THR A 302 -24.09 22.78 -3.11
N SER A 303 -25.20 22.13 -3.49
CA SER A 303 -26.37 22.00 -2.62
C SER A 303 -26.10 21.17 -1.37
N TYR A 304 -25.17 20.20 -1.39
CA TYR A 304 -24.70 19.51 -0.19
C TYR A 304 -24.15 20.50 0.85
N ILE A 305 -23.22 21.36 0.41
CA ILE A 305 -22.57 22.36 1.29
C ILE A 305 -23.59 23.37 1.80
N ASP A 306 -24.46 23.86 0.90
CA ASP A 306 -25.51 24.82 1.25
C ASP A 306 -26.47 24.21 2.28
N ASN A 307 -26.94 22.98 2.05
CA ASN A 307 -27.81 22.27 2.98
C ASN A 307 -27.12 22.08 4.34
N LEU A 308 -25.87 21.59 4.33
CA LEU A 308 -25.11 21.33 5.54
C LEU A 308 -24.99 22.62 6.37
N LEU A 309 -24.61 23.74 5.77
CA LEU A 309 -24.34 24.99 6.50
C LEU A 309 -25.59 25.79 6.86
N GLU A 310 -26.56 25.92 5.95
CA GLU A 310 -27.71 26.84 6.09
C GLU A 310 -28.78 26.36 7.07
N TYR A 311 -28.94 25.05 7.25
CA TYR A 311 -29.98 24.48 8.12
C TYR A 311 -29.46 24.01 9.48
N GLU A 312 -30.33 24.02 10.49
CA GLU A 312 -30.06 23.33 11.76
C GLU A 312 -30.45 21.86 11.63
N TRP A 313 -29.58 20.96 12.12
CA TRP A 313 -29.76 19.52 12.04
C TRP A 313 -30.13 18.95 13.41
N GLU A 314 -31.16 18.12 13.48
CA GLU A 314 -31.60 17.40 14.68
C GLU A 314 -31.47 15.88 14.49
N LEU A 315 -31.00 15.22 15.54
CA LEU A 315 -30.79 13.77 15.55
C LEU A 315 -32.11 13.01 15.53
N GLU A 316 -32.20 11.99 14.69
CA GLU A 316 -33.32 11.03 14.61
C GLU A 316 -32.82 9.60 14.37
N GLU A 317 -33.70 8.62 14.61
CA GLU A 317 -33.51 7.23 14.16
C GLU A 317 -34.24 7.08 12.82
N GLY A 318 -33.52 6.68 11.78
CA GLY A 318 -34.06 6.45 10.45
C GLY A 318 -34.95 5.20 10.36
N PRO A 319 -35.56 4.92 9.20
CA PRO A 319 -36.42 3.76 9.01
C PRO A 319 -35.69 2.43 9.21
N GLY A 320 -34.38 2.36 8.94
CA GLY A 320 -33.54 1.20 9.22
C GLY A 320 -33.03 1.09 10.67
N GLY A 321 -33.43 2.00 11.56
CA GLY A 321 -33.05 1.98 12.98
C GLY A 321 -31.68 2.60 13.29
N ALA A 322 -30.94 3.06 12.28
CA ALA A 322 -29.65 3.75 12.43
C ALA A 322 -29.82 5.25 12.75
N TRP A 323 -28.81 5.83 13.40
CA TRP A 323 -28.73 7.27 13.66
C TRP A 323 -28.48 8.07 12.39
N GLN A 324 -29.28 9.12 12.22
CA GLN A 324 -29.12 10.10 11.16
C GLN A 324 -29.62 11.48 11.59
N TRP A 325 -29.40 12.48 10.75
CA TRP A 325 -29.78 13.85 11.05
C TRP A 325 -30.80 14.37 10.05
N THR A 326 -31.89 14.93 10.57
CA THR A 326 -32.94 15.58 9.78
C THR A 326 -32.96 17.09 10.01
N THR A 327 -33.64 17.83 9.14
CA THR A 327 -33.73 19.29 9.27
C THR A 327 -34.66 19.69 10.41
N GLN A 328 -34.19 20.59 11.28
CA GLN A 328 -34.97 21.02 12.43
C GLN A 328 -36.27 21.72 11.98
N ASN A 329 -37.40 21.33 12.56
CA ASN A 329 -38.73 21.88 12.23
C ASN A 329 -39.15 21.73 10.75
N GLY A 330 -38.50 20.88 9.96
CA GLY A 330 -38.76 20.74 8.53
C GLY A 330 -38.48 22.02 7.74
N GLU A 331 -37.39 22.72 8.07
CA GLU A 331 -37.02 24.00 7.43
C GLU A 331 -36.73 23.86 5.92
N LEU A 332 -36.39 22.66 5.45
CA LEU A 332 -36.27 22.36 4.03
C LEU A 332 -37.63 21.95 3.45
N ASP A 333 -38.40 22.93 2.95
CA ASP A 333 -39.69 22.72 2.27
C ASP A 333 -39.55 21.99 0.90
N GLU A 334 -38.33 21.87 0.36
CA GLU A 334 -38.03 21.22 -0.93
C GLU A 334 -37.56 19.78 -0.72
N ALA A 335 -38.48 18.82 -0.81
CA ALA A 335 -38.15 17.40 -0.78
C ALA A 335 -37.54 16.93 -2.12
N ALA A 336 -36.51 16.09 -2.02
CA ALA A 336 -35.89 15.41 -3.15
C ALA A 336 -36.93 14.56 -3.90
N PRO A 337 -36.79 14.33 -5.21
CA PRO A 337 -37.62 13.34 -5.91
C PRO A 337 -37.40 11.95 -5.30
N GLY A 338 -38.42 11.09 -5.31
CA GLY A 338 -38.24 9.68 -4.96
C GLY A 338 -37.25 8.97 -5.90
N ALA A 339 -36.51 7.99 -5.37
CA ALA A 339 -35.47 7.29 -6.12
C ALA A 339 -36.01 6.51 -7.34
N GLU A 340 -37.19 5.89 -7.25
CA GLU A 340 -37.80 5.16 -8.38
C GLU A 340 -38.94 5.96 -9.05
N ASP A 341 -39.74 6.69 -8.26
CA ASP A 341 -40.85 7.52 -8.74
C ASP A 341 -40.60 9.01 -8.43
N PRO A 342 -40.38 9.88 -9.45
CA PRO A 342 -40.15 11.30 -9.23
C PRO A 342 -41.39 12.07 -8.73
N ASP A 343 -42.59 11.48 -8.79
CA ASP A 343 -43.79 12.03 -8.16
C ASP A 343 -43.80 11.83 -6.64
N GLU A 344 -43.00 10.88 -6.13
CA GLU A 344 -42.74 10.69 -4.70
C GLU A 344 -41.68 11.68 -4.18
N LYS A 345 -41.59 11.78 -2.86
CA LYS A 345 -40.78 12.78 -2.16
C LYS A 345 -40.03 12.13 -1.01
N GLU A 346 -38.74 12.44 -0.93
CA GLU A 346 -37.82 12.00 0.11
C GLU A 346 -37.27 13.23 0.84
N ASP A 347 -37.22 13.14 2.17
CA ASP A 347 -36.65 14.19 3.00
C ASP A 347 -35.13 14.12 2.92
N VAL A 348 -34.49 15.28 2.86
CA VAL A 348 -33.02 15.36 2.87
C VAL A 348 -32.50 15.09 4.27
N MET A 349 -31.38 14.39 4.34
CA MET A 349 -30.72 13.98 5.58
C MET A 349 -29.22 14.30 5.57
N MET A 350 -28.57 14.16 6.73
CA MET A 350 -27.11 14.17 6.88
C MET A 350 -26.66 13.05 7.81
N LEU A 351 -25.45 12.54 7.60
CA LEU A 351 -24.78 11.61 8.50
C LEU A 351 -24.16 12.35 9.69
N THR A 352 -23.81 11.63 10.76
CA THR A 352 -23.01 12.20 11.86
C THR A 352 -21.66 12.71 11.33
N THR A 353 -21.07 11.97 10.40
CA THR A 353 -19.81 12.34 9.71
C THR A 353 -19.95 13.59 8.83
N ASP A 354 -21.12 13.84 8.23
CA ASP A 354 -21.37 15.09 7.49
C ASP A 354 -21.49 16.28 8.45
N VAL A 355 -22.24 16.10 9.54
CA VAL A 355 -22.39 17.11 10.60
C VAL A 355 -21.04 17.38 11.28
N ALA A 356 -20.13 16.41 11.33
CA ALA A 356 -18.78 16.58 11.84
C ALA A 356 -18.04 17.70 11.09
N LEU A 357 -18.14 17.74 9.75
CA LEU A 357 -17.53 18.80 8.93
C LEU A 357 -18.09 20.19 9.24
N LYS A 358 -19.32 20.28 9.75
CA LYS A 358 -19.94 21.53 10.19
C LYS A 358 -19.50 21.95 11.60
N ARG A 359 -19.19 20.98 12.47
CA ARG A 359 -19.01 21.16 13.93
C ARG A 359 -17.55 21.32 14.31
N ASP A 360 -16.65 20.57 13.68
CA ASP A 360 -15.22 20.70 13.86
C ASP A 360 -14.73 22.07 13.35
N PRO A 361 -13.97 22.85 14.13
CA PRO A 361 -13.58 24.20 13.73
C PRO A 361 -12.74 24.28 12.44
N GLU A 362 -11.86 23.31 12.19
CA GLU A 362 -10.93 23.33 11.06
C GLU A 362 -11.64 22.90 9.78
N PHE A 363 -12.39 21.79 9.83
CA PHE A 363 -13.25 21.39 8.72
C PHE A 363 -14.29 22.47 8.40
N ARG A 364 -14.86 23.12 9.42
CA ARG A 364 -15.85 24.17 9.22
C ARG A 364 -15.29 25.35 8.43
N GLU A 365 -14.06 25.78 8.71
CA GLU A 365 -13.41 26.87 7.96
C GLU A 365 -13.23 26.49 6.48
N ILE A 366 -12.86 25.23 6.21
CA ILE A 366 -12.71 24.71 4.84
C ILE A 366 -14.06 24.67 4.11
N ILE A 367 -15.10 24.12 4.74
CA ILE A 367 -16.44 24.01 4.14
C ILE A 367 -17.06 25.40 3.90
N GLU A 368 -16.88 26.36 4.81
CA GLU A 368 -17.31 27.75 4.58
C GLU A 368 -16.56 28.38 3.39
N ASN A 369 -15.24 28.14 3.27
CA ASN A 369 -14.48 28.60 2.12
C ASN A 369 -14.96 27.98 0.80
N PHE A 370 -15.29 26.69 0.80
CA PHE A 370 -15.87 26.00 -0.36
C PHE A 370 -17.25 26.56 -0.73
N GLN A 371 -18.10 26.88 0.25
CA GLN A 371 -19.38 27.55 0.01
C GLN A 371 -19.19 28.92 -0.65
N GLU A 372 -18.27 29.73 -0.13
CA GLU A 372 -17.98 31.07 -0.66
C GLU A 372 -17.27 31.03 -2.02
N ASN A 373 -16.53 29.94 -2.29
CA ASN A 373 -15.71 29.76 -3.48
C ASN A 373 -15.94 28.38 -4.14
N PRO A 374 -17.08 28.16 -4.83
CA PRO A 374 -17.40 26.87 -5.45
C PRO A 374 -16.36 26.34 -6.46
N ARG A 375 -15.55 27.22 -7.04
CA ARG A 375 -14.44 26.83 -7.92
C ARG A 375 -13.26 26.22 -7.17
N ALA A 376 -12.98 26.72 -5.97
CA ALA A 376 -11.95 26.13 -5.12
C ALA A 376 -12.39 24.73 -4.68
N PHE A 377 -13.67 24.56 -4.33
CA PHE A 377 -14.24 23.25 -4.04
C PHE A 377 -14.12 22.29 -5.23
N GLN A 378 -14.51 22.74 -6.43
CA GLN A 378 -14.38 21.91 -7.64
C GLN A 378 -12.94 21.47 -7.90
N ASP A 379 -11.97 22.38 -7.81
CA ASP A 379 -10.54 22.07 -8.03
C ASP A 379 -9.99 21.12 -6.95
N ALA A 380 -10.29 21.40 -5.67
CA ALA A 380 -9.88 20.57 -4.55
C ALA A 380 -10.46 19.14 -4.66
N PHE A 381 -11.76 19.01 -4.97
CA PHE A 381 -12.38 17.69 -5.15
C PHE A 381 -11.81 16.96 -6.38
N ALA A 382 -11.58 17.66 -7.50
CA ALA A 382 -11.03 17.03 -8.71
C ALA A 382 -9.63 16.45 -8.46
N ARG A 383 -8.78 17.21 -7.76
CA ARG A 383 -7.40 16.81 -7.42
C ARG A 383 -7.38 15.71 -6.36
N ALA A 384 -8.19 15.84 -5.30
CA ALA A 384 -8.28 14.83 -4.25
C ALA A 384 -8.86 13.50 -4.79
N TRP A 385 -9.85 13.56 -5.68
CA TRP A 385 -10.39 12.39 -6.37
C TRP A 385 -9.34 11.71 -7.25
N TYR A 386 -8.55 12.49 -8.00
CA TYR A 386 -7.44 11.93 -8.79
C TYR A 386 -6.39 11.27 -7.90
N LYS A 387 -5.93 11.96 -6.84
CA LYS A 387 -4.98 11.40 -5.86
C LYS A 387 -5.51 10.11 -5.24
N LEU A 388 -6.74 10.11 -4.73
CA LEU A 388 -7.39 8.93 -4.13
C LEU A 388 -7.25 7.72 -5.05
N LEU A 389 -7.63 7.88 -6.32
CA LEU A 389 -7.73 6.78 -7.25
C LEU A 389 -6.37 6.30 -7.76
N HIS A 390 -5.30 7.08 -7.63
CA HIS A 390 -4.00 6.83 -8.27
C HIS A 390 -2.81 6.78 -7.29
N ARG A 391 -3.02 7.05 -5.99
CA ARG A 391 -1.96 7.08 -4.96
C ARG A 391 -1.18 5.77 -4.81
N ASP A 392 -1.76 4.66 -5.25
CA ASP A 392 -1.20 3.30 -5.20
C ASP A 392 -0.69 2.80 -6.56
N MET A 393 -0.57 3.69 -7.55
CA MET A 393 -0.05 3.35 -8.88
C MET A 393 1.44 3.59 -9.04
N GLY A 394 2.11 4.17 -8.05
CA GLY A 394 3.53 4.50 -8.13
C GLY A 394 3.86 5.69 -9.04
N PRO A 395 5.05 5.69 -9.65
CA PRO A 395 5.55 6.85 -10.38
C PRO A 395 4.88 7.00 -11.76
N THR A 396 5.11 8.15 -12.39
CA THR A 396 4.42 8.57 -13.62
C THR A 396 4.65 7.66 -14.82
N GLU A 397 5.76 6.92 -14.86
CA GLU A 397 6.12 5.96 -15.90
C GLU A 397 5.08 4.83 -16.04
N ARG A 398 4.39 4.49 -14.94
CA ARG A 398 3.37 3.43 -14.93
C ARG A 398 2.00 3.89 -15.42
N LEU A 399 1.81 5.20 -15.62
CA LEU A 399 0.52 5.78 -15.95
C LEU A 399 0.29 5.77 -17.46
N VAL A 400 -0.71 5.02 -17.92
CA VAL A 400 -1.02 4.89 -19.35
C VAL A 400 -2.38 5.47 -19.72
N GLY A 401 -2.51 6.01 -20.93
CA GLY A 401 -3.78 6.48 -21.48
C GLY A 401 -3.82 7.97 -21.86
N PRO A 402 -4.88 8.41 -22.55
CA PRO A 402 -4.92 9.75 -23.14
C PRO A 402 -5.34 10.87 -22.18
N GLU A 403 -5.74 10.55 -20.95
CA GLU A 403 -6.23 11.51 -19.94
C GLU A 403 -5.28 11.64 -18.73
N VAL A 404 -4.04 11.13 -18.85
CA VAL A 404 -3.00 11.35 -17.84
C VAL A 404 -2.67 12.86 -17.80
N PRO A 405 -2.78 13.52 -16.64
CA PRO A 405 -2.44 14.93 -16.53
C PRO A 405 -0.96 15.22 -16.85
N ASP A 406 -0.69 16.33 -17.55
CA ASP A 406 0.68 16.81 -17.80
C ASP A 406 1.34 17.40 -16.53
N GLU A 407 0.56 17.68 -15.48
CA GLU A 407 1.04 18.24 -14.22
C GLU A 407 1.58 17.11 -13.34
N GLU A 408 2.87 17.17 -12.97
CA GLU A 408 3.47 16.26 -11.99
C GLU A 408 3.00 16.61 -10.58
N MET A 409 2.55 15.60 -9.83
CA MET A 409 2.09 15.79 -8.47
C MET A 409 3.15 15.33 -7.47
N LEU A 410 3.33 16.09 -6.40
CA LEU A 410 4.34 15.79 -5.39
C LEU A 410 4.14 14.40 -4.76
N TRP A 411 2.89 13.96 -4.58
CA TRP A 411 2.56 12.64 -4.02
C TRP A 411 2.90 11.46 -4.96
N GLN A 412 3.23 11.73 -6.23
CA GLN A 412 3.73 10.71 -7.17
C GLN A 412 5.24 10.49 -7.04
N ASP A 413 5.88 11.13 -6.06
CA ASP A 413 7.31 11.06 -5.80
C ASP A 413 8.16 11.30 -7.07
N PRO A 414 7.92 12.42 -7.81
CA PRO A 414 8.38 12.59 -9.18
C PRO A 414 9.90 12.47 -9.32
N ILE A 415 10.33 11.87 -10.43
CA ILE A 415 11.72 11.62 -10.78
C ILE A 415 12.04 12.46 -12.04
N PRO A 416 13.13 13.25 -12.06
CA PRO A 416 13.46 14.06 -13.23
C PRO A 416 13.87 13.20 -14.43
N ASP A 417 13.50 13.64 -15.64
CA ASP A 417 13.95 13.04 -16.89
C ASP A 417 15.48 12.94 -17.00
N VAL A 418 15.95 11.93 -17.74
CA VAL A 418 17.36 11.85 -18.17
C VAL A 418 17.65 12.93 -19.24
N ASP A 419 18.57 13.86 -18.95
CA ASP A 419 18.93 14.97 -19.84
C ASP A 419 20.31 14.83 -20.53
N SER A 420 20.96 13.67 -20.37
CA SER A 420 22.33 13.39 -20.83
C SER A 420 22.46 11.99 -21.46
N ASP A 421 23.57 11.71 -22.15
CA ASP A 421 23.84 10.36 -22.65
C ASP A 421 24.18 9.43 -21.45
N LEU A 422 23.64 8.21 -21.44
CA LEU A 422 23.91 7.23 -20.39
C LEU A 422 25.31 6.62 -20.53
N ILE A 423 25.88 6.18 -19.41
CA ILE A 423 27.13 5.40 -19.38
C ILE A 423 26.99 4.06 -20.13
N GLY A 424 28.04 3.62 -20.82
CA GLY A 424 28.09 2.31 -21.48
C GLY A 424 29.04 1.34 -20.76
N ASP A 425 29.23 0.14 -21.32
CA ASP A 425 30.04 -0.94 -20.72
C ASP A 425 31.47 -0.51 -20.30
N GLU A 426 32.11 0.38 -21.08
CA GLU A 426 33.47 0.86 -20.79
C GLU A 426 33.45 1.78 -19.56
N GLU A 427 32.51 2.73 -19.50
CA GLU A 427 32.32 3.62 -18.37
C GLU A 427 31.88 2.89 -17.10
N ILE A 428 30.99 1.90 -17.22
CA ILE A 428 30.56 1.04 -16.10
C ILE A 428 31.77 0.32 -15.50
N SER A 429 32.61 -0.27 -16.35
CA SER A 429 33.82 -0.97 -15.90
C SER A 429 34.83 -0.03 -15.23
N GLU A 430 34.99 1.20 -15.76
CA GLU A 430 35.84 2.24 -15.18
C GLU A 430 35.35 2.66 -13.80
N LEU A 431 34.05 2.97 -13.68
CA LEU A 431 33.43 3.42 -12.44
C LEU A 431 33.47 2.35 -11.34
N LYS A 432 33.20 1.07 -11.66
CA LYS A 432 33.34 -0.03 -10.69
C LYS A 432 34.78 -0.12 -10.14
N ALA A 433 35.78 0.02 -11.01
CA ALA A 433 37.18 -0.03 -10.59
C ALA A 433 37.54 1.17 -9.70
N GLU A 434 37.11 2.38 -10.05
CA GLU A 434 37.37 3.59 -9.25
C GLU A 434 36.67 3.52 -7.88
N LEU A 435 35.44 3.01 -7.83
CA LEU A 435 34.71 2.77 -6.58
C LEU A 435 35.49 1.80 -5.67
N LEU A 436 35.91 0.64 -6.20
CA LEU A 436 36.67 -0.35 -5.42
C LEU A 436 38.08 0.11 -5.03
N ASP A 437 38.67 1.09 -5.73
CA ASP A 437 39.96 1.70 -5.39
C ASP A 437 39.82 2.80 -4.30
N SER A 438 38.60 3.16 -3.90
CA SER A 438 38.33 4.12 -2.82
C SER A 438 38.60 3.53 -1.43
N ASP A 439 38.48 4.34 -0.37
CA ASP A 439 38.68 3.91 1.02
C ASP A 439 37.43 3.23 1.63
N LEU A 440 36.35 3.04 0.86
CA LEU A 440 35.11 2.39 1.30
C LEU A 440 35.24 0.87 1.33
N SER A 441 34.62 0.23 2.33
CA SER A 441 34.58 -1.23 2.46
C SER A 441 33.46 -1.86 1.64
N VAL A 442 33.50 -3.19 1.47
CA VAL A 442 32.42 -3.96 0.82
C VAL A 442 31.11 -3.74 1.60
N SER A 443 31.16 -3.85 2.93
CA SER A 443 29.99 -3.62 3.79
C SER A 443 29.39 -2.23 3.59
N GLN A 444 30.21 -1.17 3.52
CA GLN A 444 29.70 0.20 3.32
C GLN A 444 29.00 0.37 1.96
N PHE A 445 29.56 -0.20 0.90
CA PHE A 445 28.95 -0.17 -0.43
C PHE A 445 27.60 -0.91 -0.46
N VAL A 446 27.56 -2.13 0.08
CA VAL A 446 26.35 -2.96 0.09
C VAL A 446 25.29 -2.37 1.02
N LYS A 447 25.68 -1.87 2.21
CA LYS A 447 24.78 -1.22 3.18
C LYS A 447 24.13 0.03 2.59
N THR A 448 24.88 0.87 1.88
CA THR A 448 24.36 2.09 1.24
C THR A 448 23.40 1.76 0.08
N ALA A 449 23.77 0.80 -0.79
CA ALA A 449 22.91 0.38 -1.89
C ALA A 449 21.62 -0.29 -1.38
N TRP A 450 21.74 -1.13 -0.35
CA TRP A 450 20.59 -1.72 0.34
C TRP A 450 19.68 -0.65 0.95
N ALA A 451 20.23 0.29 1.71
CA ALA A 451 19.47 1.38 2.32
C ALA A 451 18.69 2.22 1.30
N ALA A 452 19.24 2.38 0.08
CA ALA A 452 18.55 3.10 -1.00
C ALA A 452 17.40 2.26 -1.58
N ALA A 453 17.70 1.05 -2.06
CA ALA A 453 16.73 0.21 -2.78
C ALA A 453 15.65 -0.38 -1.87
N SER A 454 16.00 -0.75 -0.63
CA SER A 454 15.08 -1.44 0.29
C SER A 454 13.94 -0.56 0.80
N THR A 455 13.90 0.73 0.47
CA THR A 455 12.71 1.56 0.74
C THR A 455 11.54 1.21 -0.17
N TYR A 456 11.78 0.50 -1.27
CA TYR A 456 10.73 0.05 -2.17
C TYR A 456 9.69 -0.79 -1.43
N ARG A 457 8.44 -0.65 -1.87
CA ARG A 457 7.36 -1.59 -1.56
C ARG A 457 6.43 -1.78 -2.76
N ASP A 458 6.15 -3.03 -3.12
CA ASP A 458 5.32 -3.37 -4.28
C ASP A 458 3.82 -3.05 -4.06
N SER A 459 3.42 -2.88 -2.80
CA SER A 459 2.04 -2.57 -2.42
C SER A 459 1.50 -1.30 -3.10
N ASP A 460 2.28 -0.22 -3.11
CA ASP A 460 1.94 1.07 -3.75
C ASP A 460 3.02 1.58 -4.71
N LYS A 461 4.07 0.79 -4.93
CA LYS A 461 5.20 1.07 -5.84
C LYS A 461 5.99 2.33 -5.46
N ARG A 462 5.96 2.73 -4.19
CA ARG A 462 6.78 3.84 -3.66
C ARG A 462 8.16 3.35 -3.20
N GLY A 463 9.09 4.29 -3.04
CA GLY A 463 10.47 4.02 -2.62
C GLY A 463 11.35 3.49 -3.76
N GLY A 464 12.51 2.94 -3.39
CA GLY A 464 13.51 2.45 -4.32
C GLY A 464 14.74 3.35 -4.43
N ALA A 465 15.71 2.93 -5.26
CA ALA A 465 17.01 3.59 -5.41
C ALA A 465 16.98 4.76 -6.42
N ASN A 466 16.02 4.77 -7.35
CA ASN A 466 15.83 5.84 -8.32
C ASN A 466 15.43 7.14 -7.61
N GLY A 467 15.98 8.26 -8.07
CA GLY A 467 15.89 9.55 -7.40
C GLY A 467 16.99 9.79 -6.36
N ALA A 468 17.73 8.76 -5.92
CA ALA A 468 18.74 8.83 -4.86
C ALA A 468 18.22 9.58 -3.61
N ARG A 469 16.97 9.34 -3.22
CA ARG A 469 16.33 10.04 -2.09
C ARG A 469 16.99 9.73 -0.75
N ILE A 470 17.81 8.68 -0.67
CA ILE A 470 18.67 8.39 0.48
C ILE A 470 19.56 9.58 0.91
N ARG A 471 19.93 10.48 -0.01
CA ARG A 471 20.72 11.69 0.30
C ARG A 471 19.89 12.89 0.78
N LEU A 472 18.56 12.79 0.69
CA LEU A 472 17.59 13.84 0.96
C LEU A 472 16.89 13.59 2.30
N GLU A 473 16.23 14.61 2.84
CA GLU A 473 15.33 14.40 3.97
C GLU A 473 14.04 13.72 3.51
N PRO A 474 13.50 12.78 4.31
CA PRO A 474 13.97 12.39 5.65
C PRO A 474 15.00 11.25 5.67
N GLN A 475 15.17 10.52 4.57
CA GLN A 475 15.94 9.26 4.55
C GLN A 475 17.38 9.40 5.05
N ARG A 476 18.05 10.53 4.73
CA ARG A 476 19.43 10.80 5.18
C ARG A 476 19.57 10.90 6.70
N SER A 477 18.47 11.16 7.40
CA SER A 477 18.41 11.40 8.84
C SER A 477 17.81 10.22 9.61
N TRP A 478 17.34 9.18 8.91
CA TRP A 478 16.81 7.99 9.57
C TRP A 478 17.90 7.25 10.34
N GLU A 479 17.56 6.83 11.55
CA GLU A 479 18.46 6.10 12.43
C GLU A 479 19.02 4.85 11.74
N VAL A 480 18.16 4.04 11.14
CA VAL A 480 18.50 2.79 10.44
C VAL A 480 19.53 2.98 9.32
N ASN A 481 19.65 4.20 8.78
CA ASN A 481 20.58 4.54 7.71
C ASN A 481 21.92 5.10 8.21
N GLU A 482 22.14 5.13 9.53
CA GLU A 482 23.41 5.52 10.16
C GLU A 482 23.95 6.85 9.62
N PRO A 483 23.28 7.99 9.91
CA PRO A 483 23.49 9.25 9.18
C PRO A 483 24.95 9.73 9.07
N GLU A 484 25.77 9.51 10.11
CA GLU A 484 27.20 9.88 10.08
C GLU A 484 28.02 9.01 9.11
N GLU A 485 27.74 7.69 9.05
CA GLU A 485 28.40 6.77 8.12
C GLU A 485 27.89 6.97 6.69
N LEU A 486 26.58 7.16 6.53
CA LEU A 486 25.96 7.45 5.25
C LEU A 486 26.49 8.76 4.65
N GLU A 487 26.57 9.84 5.43
CA GLU A 487 27.12 11.12 4.96
C GLU A 487 28.56 10.93 4.45
N SER A 488 29.42 10.24 5.21
CA SER A 488 30.80 9.97 4.78
C SER A 488 30.87 9.12 3.50
N THR A 489 29.95 8.17 3.32
CA THR A 489 29.91 7.30 2.16
C THR A 489 29.42 8.06 0.92
N LEU A 490 28.36 8.85 1.08
CA LEU A 490 27.82 9.70 0.01
C LEU A 490 28.82 10.77 -0.43
N GLU A 491 29.60 11.38 0.47
CA GLU A 491 30.67 12.33 0.09
C GLU A 491 31.69 11.70 -0.87
N THR A 492 32.00 10.41 -0.69
CA THR A 492 32.91 9.67 -1.57
C THR A 492 32.28 9.42 -2.94
N TYR A 493 31.02 8.96 -2.95
CA TYR A 493 30.27 8.77 -4.20
C TYR A 493 30.10 10.08 -4.98
N GLU A 494 29.76 11.19 -4.31
CA GLU A 494 29.65 12.52 -4.92
C GLU A 494 30.98 12.99 -5.51
N THR A 495 32.10 12.74 -4.82
CA THR A 495 33.43 13.05 -5.33
C THR A 495 33.73 12.28 -6.62
N ILE A 496 33.46 10.97 -6.64
CA ILE A 496 33.64 10.11 -7.84
C ILE A 496 32.73 10.58 -8.97
N GLN A 497 31.46 10.91 -8.67
CA GLN A 497 30.51 11.45 -9.62
C GLN A 497 31.03 12.74 -10.27
N GLU A 498 31.46 13.70 -9.45
CA GLU A 498 31.98 15.00 -9.90
C GLU A 498 33.24 14.84 -10.76
N GLU A 499 34.16 13.96 -10.37
CA GLU A 499 35.39 13.70 -11.12
C GLU A 499 35.11 13.01 -12.45
N PHE A 500 34.27 11.98 -12.46
CA PHE A 500 33.86 11.29 -13.69
C PHE A 500 33.16 12.28 -14.63
N ASN A 501 32.06 12.90 -14.21
CA ASN A 501 31.27 13.83 -15.01
C ASN A 501 32.09 15.04 -15.47
N GLY A 502 33.00 15.56 -14.64
CA GLY A 502 33.89 16.67 -14.97
C GLY A 502 35.03 16.31 -15.92
N SER A 503 35.42 15.04 -16.00
CA SER A 503 36.45 14.53 -16.92
C SER A 503 35.92 14.28 -18.34
N ARG A 504 34.61 14.05 -18.48
CA ARG A 504 33.97 13.75 -19.76
C ARG A 504 34.03 14.94 -20.71
N SER A 505 34.32 14.64 -21.99
CA SER A 505 34.34 15.64 -23.08
C SER A 505 33.14 15.53 -24.02
N ASP A 506 32.37 14.47 -23.86
CA ASP A 506 31.08 14.17 -24.46
C ASP A 506 29.94 14.49 -23.45
N ASP A 507 28.72 14.13 -23.82
CA ASP A 507 27.52 14.38 -23.01
C ASP A 507 27.19 13.25 -22.04
N VAL A 508 28.07 12.25 -21.93
CA VAL A 508 27.88 11.09 -21.05
C VAL A 508 27.98 11.52 -19.60
N ARG A 509 26.97 11.23 -18.79
CA ARG A 509 26.97 11.52 -17.35
C ARG A 509 26.47 10.31 -16.57
N VAL A 510 26.81 10.27 -15.29
CA VAL A 510 26.26 9.30 -14.33
C VAL A 510 25.57 10.05 -13.19
N SER A 511 24.40 9.56 -12.78
CA SER A 511 23.67 10.02 -11.60
C SER A 511 24.25 9.42 -10.33
N LEU A 512 23.96 10.03 -9.19
CA LEU A 512 24.36 9.48 -7.91
C LEU A 512 23.54 8.21 -7.60
N ALA A 513 22.27 8.19 -8.01
CA ALA A 513 21.41 7.00 -7.92
C ALA A 513 22.03 5.77 -8.61
N ASP A 514 22.52 5.92 -9.84
CA ASP A 514 23.20 4.84 -10.54
C ASP A 514 24.53 4.47 -9.89
N LEU A 515 25.31 5.44 -9.40
CA LEU A 515 26.57 5.15 -8.72
C LEU A 515 26.38 4.35 -7.44
N ILE A 516 25.36 4.66 -6.63
CA ILE A 516 25.06 3.93 -5.39
C ILE A 516 24.79 2.45 -5.70
N VAL A 517 23.91 2.18 -6.68
CA VAL A 517 23.61 0.80 -7.11
C VAL A 517 24.84 0.13 -7.72
N LEU A 518 25.60 0.85 -8.55
CA LEU A 518 26.80 0.33 -9.20
C LEU A 518 27.90 -0.03 -8.19
N GLY A 519 28.07 0.77 -7.13
CA GLY A 519 29.01 0.50 -6.05
C GLY A 519 28.61 -0.73 -5.23
N GLY A 520 27.32 -0.87 -4.90
CA GLY A 520 26.80 -2.11 -4.30
C GLY A 520 27.06 -3.34 -5.17
N ASN A 521 26.79 -3.26 -6.49
CA ASN A 521 27.08 -4.34 -7.43
C ASN A 521 28.58 -4.69 -7.48
N ALA A 522 29.45 -3.69 -7.55
CA ALA A 522 30.90 -3.90 -7.57
C ALA A 522 31.40 -4.59 -6.28
N ALA A 523 30.85 -4.22 -5.13
CA ALA A 523 31.18 -4.82 -3.85
C ALA A 523 30.71 -6.28 -3.74
N VAL A 524 29.52 -6.61 -4.25
CA VAL A 524 29.05 -8.00 -4.35
C VAL A 524 29.93 -8.84 -5.27
N GLU A 525 30.33 -8.31 -6.43
CA GLU A 525 31.26 -8.97 -7.35
C GLU A 525 32.62 -9.23 -6.70
N GLN A 526 33.14 -8.23 -5.97
CA GLN A 526 34.41 -8.34 -5.24
C GLN A 526 34.33 -9.40 -4.13
N ALA A 527 33.26 -9.41 -3.32
CA ALA A 527 33.07 -10.39 -2.26
C ALA A 527 32.91 -11.83 -2.79
N ALA A 528 32.26 -11.99 -3.94
CA ALA A 528 32.18 -13.28 -4.63
C ALA A 528 33.56 -13.71 -5.16
N ALA A 529 34.34 -12.78 -5.71
CA ALA A 529 35.70 -13.05 -6.18
C ALA A 529 36.64 -13.47 -5.02
N ASP A 530 36.49 -12.87 -3.85
CA ASP A 530 37.23 -13.24 -2.63
C ASP A 530 36.86 -14.65 -2.13
N ALA A 531 35.61 -15.09 -2.36
CA ALA A 531 35.16 -16.47 -2.15
C ALA A 531 35.62 -17.43 -3.28
N GLY A 532 36.21 -16.91 -4.37
CA GLY A 532 36.71 -17.69 -5.49
C GLY A 532 35.70 -17.89 -6.63
N TYR A 533 34.64 -17.10 -6.68
CA TYR A 533 33.61 -17.13 -7.72
C TYR A 533 33.70 -15.89 -8.63
N ASP A 534 33.69 -16.13 -9.93
CA ASP A 534 33.67 -15.08 -10.95
C ASP A 534 32.22 -14.87 -11.39
N VAL A 535 31.61 -13.77 -10.95
CA VAL A 535 30.22 -13.40 -11.23
C VAL A 535 30.17 -11.97 -11.74
N GLU A 536 29.12 -11.69 -12.51
CA GLU A 536 28.81 -10.36 -13.02
C GLU A 536 27.38 -10.05 -12.59
N VAL A 537 27.20 -8.98 -11.82
CA VAL A 537 25.89 -8.52 -11.36
C VAL A 537 25.31 -7.63 -12.46
N PRO A 538 24.12 -7.96 -13.00
CA PRO A 538 23.48 -7.14 -14.01
C PRO A 538 23.29 -5.69 -13.55
N PHE A 539 23.56 -4.74 -14.45
CA PHE A 539 23.43 -3.32 -14.17
C PHE A 539 22.89 -2.60 -15.40
N GLU A 540 21.76 -1.93 -15.24
CA GLU A 540 21.16 -1.06 -16.24
C GLU A 540 21.22 0.38 -15.72
N PRO A 541 21.90 1.32 -16.42
CA PRO A 541 21.88 2.73 -16.06
C PRO A 541 20.52 3.37 -16.39
N GLY A 542 20.32 4.60 -15.95
CA GLY A 542 19.13 5.39 -16.28
C GLY A 542 18.42 6.00 -15.07
N ARG A 543 18.81 5.63 -13.84
CA ARG A 543 18.27 6.30 -12.65
C ARG A 543 18.71 7.76 -12.64
N THR A 544 17.89 8.64 -12.08
CA THR A 544 18.20 10.07 -11.96
C THR A 544 18.18 10.54 -10.51
N ASP A 545 18.57 11.79 -10.30
CA ASP A 545 18.76 12.38 -8.97
C ASP A 545 17.62 13.39 -8.69
N ALA A 546 16.61 12.98 -7.92
CA ALA A 546 15.48 13.83 -7.52
C ALA A 546 15.94 14.97 -6.59
N SER A 547 15.19 16.07 -6.55
CA SER A 547 15.47 17.19 -5.63
C SER A 547 14.66 17.14 -4.33
N GLN A 548 15.06 17.93 -3.33
CA GLN A 548 14.29 18.06 -2.09
C GLN A 548 12.90 18.69 -2.34
N GLU A 549 12.78 19.60 -3.31
CA GLU A 549 11.50 20.19 -3.70
C GLU A 549 10.56 19.19 -4.39
N GLN A 550 11.12 18.09 -4.93
CA GLN A 550 10.38 16.96 -5.51
C GLN A 550 10.13 15.84 -4.49
N THR A 551 10.33 16.10 -3.20
CA THR A 551 10.21 15.10 -2.13
C THR A 551 9.36 15.65 -0.99
N ASP A 552 8.19 15.03 -0.78
CA ASP A 552 7.34 15.31 0.38
C ASP A 552 7.91 14.59 1.62
N VAL A 553 8.51 15.36 2.53
CA VAL A 553 9.20 14.80 3.70
C VAL A 553 8.25 13.99 4.57
N ASP A 554 7.05 14.52 4.84
CA ASP A 554 6.07 13.88 5.73
C ASP A 554 5.55 12.58 5.11
N SER A 555 5.34 12.56 3.80
CA SER A 555 4.91 11.37 3.05
C SER A 555 5.96 10.24 3.04
N PHE A 556 7.25 10.59 3.05
CA PHE A 556 8.34 9.61 3.03
C PHE A 556 8.57 8.95 4.39
N GLU A 557 8.17 9.54 5.51
CA GLU A 557 8.28 8.91 6.84
C GLU A 557 7.51 7.58 6.90
N ALA A 558 6.44 7.42 6.11
CA ALA A 558 5.71 6.16 6.01
C ALA A 558 6.52 5.01 5.37
N LEU A 559 7.70 5.29 4.80
CA LEU A 559 8.64 4.30 4.26
C LEU A 559 9.79 4.01 5.23
N LYS A 560 9.88 4.69 6.38
CA LYS A 560 10.88 4.44 7.40
C LYS A 560 10.63 3.05 7.99
N PRO A 561 11.56 2.09 7.89
CA PRO A 561 11.35 0.77 8.47
C PRO A 561 11.46 0.85 9.99
N GLU A 562 10.48 0.30 10.70
CA GLU A 562 10.56 0.08 12.16
C GLU A 562 11.53 -1.07 12.50
N ALA A 563 11.61 -2.06 11.61
CA ALA A 563 12.62 -3.10 11.64
C ALA A 563 13.13 -3.39 10.23
N ASP A 564 14.41 -3.75 10.15
CA ASP A 564 15.03 -4.26 8.93
C ASP A 564 15.83 -5.51 9.28
N GLY A 565 15.17 -6.67 9.22
CA GLY A 565 15.80 -7.95 9.50
C GLY A 565 16.97 -8.28 8.57
N PHE A 566 17.02 -7.67 7.37
CA PHE A 566 18.15 -7.82 6.45
C PHE A 566 19.39 -7.08 6.95
N ARG A 567 19.23 -5.92 7.61
CA ARG A 567 20.30 -5.21 8.35
C ARG A 567 20.41 -5.58 9.83
N ASN A 568 19.58 -6.50 10.32
CA ASN A 568 19.47 -6.83 11.75
C ASN A 568 19.15 -5.62 12.64
N TYR A 569 18.34 -4.68 12.11
CA TYR A 569 17.86 -3.50 12.81
C TYR A 569 16.47 -3.74 13.39
N TYR A 570 16.22 -3.21 14.59
CA TYR A 570 14.93 -3.23 15.25
C TYR A 570 14.83 -1.97 16.13
N SER A 571 13.80 -1.15 15.93
CA SER A 571 13.62 0.11 16.65
C SER A 571 12.84 -0.07 17.96
N ASP A 572 12.85 0.96 18.80
CA ASP A 572 11.97 1.04 19.98
C ASP A 572 10.47 1.24 19.61
N GLU A 573 10.17 1.54 18.34
CA GLU A 573 8.81 1.77 17.83
C GLU A 573 8.13 0.45 17.42
N ALA A 574 8.90 -0.60 17.12
CA ALA A 574 8.38 -1.88 16.65
C ALA A 574 7.71 -2.71 17.77
N ASP A 575 6.52 -3.24 17.51
CA ASP A 575 5.69 -4.00 18.44
C ASP A 575 5.46 -5.47 18.04
N GLU A 576 5.88 -5.87 16.84
CA GLU A 576 5.83 -7.24 16.32
C GLU A 576 7.18 -7.99 16.43
N SER A 577 7.18 -9.32 16.32
CA SER A 577 8.45 -10.06 16.37
C SER A 577 9.34 -9.78 15.15
N GLN A 578 10.66 -9.75 15.35
CA GLN A 578 11.64 -9.51 14.28
C GLN A 578 11.43 -10.41 13.05
N GLU A 579 11.02 -11.67 13.24
CA GLU A 579 10.76 -12.58 12.12
C GLU A 579 9.43 -12.33 11.39
N GLU A 580 8.43 -11.75 12.06
CA GLU A 580 7.17 -11.33 11.44
C GLU A 580 7.44 -10.11 10.55
N LEU A 581 8.11 -9.09 11.08
CA LEU A 581 8.51 -7.90 10.33
C LEU A 581 9.48 -8.22 9.19
N LEU A 582 10.37 -9.21 9.33
CA LEU A 582 11.23 -9.67 8.23
C LEU A 582 10.41 -10.27 7.08
N VAL A 583 9.40 -11.09 7.39
CA VAL A 583 8.54 -11.70 6.38
C VAL A 583 7.64 -10.65 5.73
N ASP A 584 7.08 -9.73 6.51
CA ASP A 584 6.34 -8.58 5.99
C ASP A 584 7.20 -7.73 5.05
N LYS A 585 8.41 -7.37 5.46
CA LYS A 585 9.34 -6.60 4.61
C LYS A 585 9.73 -7.35 3.33
N ALA A 586 9.90 -8.66 3.41
CA ALA A 586 10.20 -9.49 2.24
C ALA A 586 9.03 -9.51 1.24
N ASP A 587 7.79 -9.51 1.73
CA ASP A 587 6.59 -9.41 0.89
C ASP A 587 6.54 -8.07 0.15
N LEU A 588 6.79 -6.96 0.86
CA LEU A 588 6.85 -5.63 0.25
C LEU A 588 7.94 -5.54 -0.82
N LEU A 589 9.04 -6.29 -0.72
CA LEU A 589 10.11 -6.33 -1.71
C LEU A 589 9.87 -7.34 -2.85
N ASP A 590 8.65 -7.88 -2.97
CA ASP A 590 8.27 -8.94 -3.93
C ASP A 590 9.19 -10.18 -3.87
N LEU A 591 9.69 -10.51 -2.68
CA LEU A 591 10.59 -11.64 -2.50
C LEU A 591 9.82 -12.92 -2.21
N THR A 592 10.29 -14.02 -2.79
CA THR A 592 9.88 -15.36 -2.37
C THR A 592 10.62 -15.80 -1.11
N ALA A 593 10.11 -16.82 -0.40
CA ALA A 593 10.79 -17.36 0.78
C ALA A 593 12.25 -17.84 0.50
N PRO A 594 12.58 -18.47 -0.65
CA PRO A 594 13.96 -18.74 -1.03
C PRO A 594 14.83 -17.49 -1.22
N GLU A 595 14.32 -16.47 -1.92
CA GLU A 595 15.03 -15.21 -2.15
C GLU A 595 15.34 -14.49 -0.83
N MET A 596 14.33 -14.33 0.04
CA MET A 596 14.51 -13.80 1.40
C MET A 596 15.59 -14.58 2.16
N THR A 597 15.56 -15.91 2.10
CA THR A 597 16.53 -16.77 2.79
C THR A 597 17.95 -16.49 2.31
N VAL A 598 18.18 -16.51 1.01
CA VAL A 598 19.50 -16.28 0.42
C VAL A 598 20.01 -14.87 0.72
N LEU A 599 19.13 -13.88 0.61
CA LEU A 599 19.45 -12.49 0.84
C LEU A 599 19.91 -12.24 2.29
N VAL A 600 19.19 -12.76 3.29
CA VAL A 600 19.63 -12.68 4.70
C VAL A 600 20.99 -13.34 4.88
N GLY A 601 21.17 -14.57 4.37
CA GLY A 601 22.43 -15.29 4.52
C GLY A 601 23.62 -14.57 3.89
N GLY A 602 23.44 -13.96 2.72
CA GLY A 602 24.49 -13.20 2.05
C GLY A 602 24.78 -11.86 2.69
N LEU A 603 23.76 -11.10 3.09
CA LEU A 603 23.98 -9.84 3.81
C LEU A 603 24.69 -10.05 5.15
N ARG A 604 24.47 -11.19 5.84
CA ARG A 604 25.26 -11.57 7.01
C ARG A 604 26.71 -11.93 6.66
N ALA A 605 26.97 -12.65 5.57
CA ALA A 605 28.34 -12.94 5.14
C ALA A 605 29.11 -11.66 4.75
N LEU A 606 28.40 -10.65 4.25
CA LEU A 606 28.93 -9.34 3.87
C LEU A 606 28.99 -8.34 5.04
N ASP A 607 28.65 -8.76 6.26
CA ASP A 607 28.62 -7.92 7.46
C ASP A 607 27.77 -6.64 7.29
N VAL A 608 26.61 -6.78 6.64
CA VAL A 608 25.65 -5.69 6.45
C VAL A 608 24.71 -5.69 7.66
N THR A 609 25.24 -5.26 8.80
CA THR A 609 24.48 -5.09 10.03
C THR A 609 24.46 -3.63 10.48
N TYR A 610 23.35 -3.21 11.09
CA TYR A 610 23.23 -1.91 11.72
C TYR A 610 24.30 -1.77 12.82
N GLN A 611 25.00 -0.63 12.85
CA GLN A 611 26.09 -0.31 13.78
C GLN A 611 27.24 -1.33 13.77
N ASP A 612 27.42 -2.07 12.68
CA ASP A 612 28.43 -3.13 12.55
C ASP A 612 28.40 -4.10 13.74
N SER A 613 27.18 -4.42 14.21
CA SER A 613 26.94 -5.17 15.46
C SER A 613 27.50 -6.59 15.44
N GLY A 614 27.74 -7.16 14.25
CA GLY A 614 28.16 -8.55 14.07
C GLY A 614 27.07 -9.57 14.40
N LEU A 615 25.83 -9.14 14.66
CA LEU A 615 24.70 -10.03 14.95
C LEU A 615 24.35 -10.87 13.71
N GLY A 616 24.40 -12.19 13.87
CA GLY A 616 24.13 -13.14 12.81
C GLY A 616 25.27 -13.30 11.79
N VAL A 617 26.40 -12.61 11.97
CA VAL A 617 27.59 -12.73 11.10
C VAL A 617 28.34 -14.00 11.46
N LEU A 618 27.76 -15.15 11.10
CA LEU A 618 28.27 -16.47 11.45
C LEU A 618 29.38 -16.89 10.49
N THR A 619 30.45 -16.09 10.40
CA THR A 619 31.64 -16.39 9.58
C THR A 619 32.91 -15.80 10.20
N ASP A 620 34.05 -16.44 9.94
CA ASP A 620 35.39 -15.90 10.25
C ASP A 620 35.97 -15.06 9.09
N GLN A 621 35.23 -14.93 7.98
CA GLN A 621 35.63 -14.23 6.76
C GLN A 621 34.53 -13.22 6.34
N PRO A 622 34.25 -12.17 7.14
CA PRO A 622 33.32 -11.13 6.74
C PRO A 622 33.78 -10.48 5.42
N GLU A 623 32.82 -9.90 4.70
CA GLU A 623 33.01 -9.34 3.35
C GLU A 623 33.42 -10.38 2.27
N THR A 624 33.24 -11.67 2.56
CA THR A 624 33.45 -12.76 1.60
C THR A 624 32.14 -13.53 1.39
N LEU A 625 31.63 -13.57 0.16
CA LEU A 625 30.29 -14.12 -0.11
C LEU A 625 30.29 -15.65 -0.11
N THR A 626 30.09 -16.25 1.06
CA THR A 626 30.02 -17.70 1.28
C THR A 626 28.69 -18.11 1.90
N ASN A 627 28.38 -19.41 1.90
CA ASN A 627 27.20 -19.95 2.58
C ASN A 627 27.45 -20.22 4.08
N ASP A 628 28.48 -19.62 4.69
CA ASP A 628 28.90 -19.86 6.08
C ASP A 628 27.76 -19.62 7.09
N PHE A 629 26.91 -18.61 6.84
CA PHE A 629 25.73 -18.36 7.65
C PHE A 629 24.90 -19.63 7.87
N PHE A 630 24.54 -20.34 6.80
CA PHE A 630 23.72 -21.53 6.89
C PHE A 630 24.49 -22.74 7.44
N VAL A 631 25.77 -22.88 7.07
CA VAL A 631 26.62 -23.96 7.57
C VAL A 631 26.72 -23.91 9.10
N ASN A 632 27.01 -22.72 9.64
CA ASN A 632 27.19 -22.52 11.08
C ASN A 632 25.86 -22.48 11.84
N LEU A 633 24.80 -21.90 11.26
CA LEU A 633 23.46 -21.90 11.85
C LEU A 633 22.92 -23.31 12.11
N LEU A 634 23.19 -24.25 11.20
CA LEU A 634 22.68 -25.62 11.24
C LEU A 634 23.65 -26.62 11.88
N ASP A 635 24.85 -26.19 12.28
CA ASP A 635 25.84 -27.06 12.90
C ASP A 635 25.42 -27.47 14.32
N MET A 636 25.42 -28.77 14.55
CA MET A 636 25.01 -29.39 15.80
C MET A 636 26.16 -29.52 16.82
N ASP A 637 27.39 -29.18 16.46
CA ASP A 637 28.48 -28.98 17.41
C ASP A 637 28.24 -27.73 18.29
N TYR A 638 27.32 -26.84 17.86
CA TYR A 638 26.87 -25.67 18.60
C TYR A 638 25.44 -25.80 19.15
N GLU A 639 25.12 -24.99 20.15
CA GLU A 639 23.80 -24.81 20.73
C GLU A 639 23.43 -23.35 20.92
N TRP A 640 22.16 -23.03 20.64
CA TRP A 640 21.60 -21.70 20.85
C TRP A 640 21.02 -21.59 22.25
N GLU A 641 21.38 -20.53 22.97
CA GLU A 641 20.79 -20.14 24.24
C GLU A 641 20.41 -18.66 24.20
N ALA A 642 19.28 -18.30 24.81
CA ALA A 642 18.91 -16.90 25.00
C ALA A 642 19.96 -16.21 25.89
N SER A 643 20.42 -15.04 25.47
CA SER A 643 21.37 -14.24 26.26
C SER A 643 20.70 -13.75 27.55
N GLY A 644 21.43 -13.83 28.67
CA GLY A 644 20.99 -13.26 29.94
C GLY A 644 21.17 -11.74 30.03
N ASP A 645 21.93 -11.16 29.10
CA ASP A 645 22.35 -9.75 29.06
C ASP A 645 21.99 -9.11 27.70
N SER A 646 20.83 -9.46 27.11
CA SER A 646 20.38 -8.92 25.79
C SER A 646 20.44 -7.39 25.72
N GLN A 647 20.16 -6.72 26.84
CA GLN A 647 20.25 -5.26 26.98
C GLN A 647 21.67 -4.69 26.82
N ASP A 648 22.70 -5.44 27.22
CA ASP A 648 24.10 -5.00 27.08
C ASP A 648 24.65 -5.24 25.66
N VAL A 649 24.03 -6.14 24.87
CA VAL A 649 24.46 -6.47 23.50
C VAL A 649 23.84 -5.53 22.47
N LEU A 650 22.57 -5.16 22.67
CA LEU A 650 21.82 -4.36 21.71
C LEU A 650 22.06 -2.85 21.88
N GLY A 651 22.46 -2.38 23.06
CA GLY A 651 22.64 -0.94 23.31
C GLY A 651 21.33 -0.13 23.30
N TRP A 652 20.19 -0.78 23.08
CA TRP A 652 18.84 -0.21 23.07
C TRP A 652 18.37 0.00 24.52
N GLU A 653 17.82 1.18 24.83
CA GLU A 653 17.55 1.60 26.23
C GLU A 653 16.45 0.75 26.93
N THR A 654 15.77 -0.17 26.22
CA THR A 654 14.52 -0.81 26.65
C THR A 654 14.50 -2.35 26.64
N ALA A 655 15.61 -3.06 26.39
CA ALA A 655 15.59 -4.52 26.18
C ALA A 655 15.51 -5.42 27.45
N ALA A 656 14.66 -5.10 28.43
CA ALA A 656 14.61 -5.85 29.70
C ALA A 656 13.41 -6.79 29.91
N ASP A 657 12.36 -6.77 29.07
CA ASP A 657 11.15 -7.59 29.34
C ASP A 657 10.41 -8.17 28.12
N SER A 658 10.95 -8.09 26.90
CA SER A 658 10.25 -8.54 25.68
C SER A 658 10.85 -9.84 25.11
N GLU A 659 10.01 -10.83 24.75
CA GLU A 659 10.44 -12.03 24.01
C GLU A 659 10.67 -11.76 22.50
N ILE A 660 10.32 -10.56 22.01
CA ILE A 660 10.19 -10.24 20.57
C ILE A 660 11.47 -9.66 19.94
N ASP A 661 12.43 -9.17 20.74
CA ASP A 661 13.71 -8.55 20.31
C ASP A 661 14.95 -9.25 20.93
N GLN A 662 14.83 -10.52 21.30
CA GLN A 662 15.85 -11.27 22.05
C GLN A 662 17.13 -11.57 21.25
N VAL A 663 18.30 -11.37 21.89
CA VAL A 663 19.60 -11.88 21.42
C VAL A 663 19.86 -13.30 21.91
N PHE A 664 20.47 -14.10 21.05
CA PHE A 664 20.88 -15.48 21.31
C PHE A 664 22.37 -15.65 21.14
N GLU A 665 22.97 -16.47 21.99
CA GLU A 665 24.37 -16.88 21.92
C GLU A 665 24.47 -18.27 21.27
N LEU A 666 25.36 -18.41 20.29
CA LEU A 666 25.77 -19.68 19.71
C LEU A 666 26.96 -20.22 20.49
N ARG A 667 26.74 -21.24 21.32
CA ARG A 667 27.76 -21.82 22.20
C ARG A 667 28.27 -23.15 21.68
N ASN A 668 29.57 -23.38 21.78
CA ASN A 668 30.14 -24.70 21.54
C ASN A 668 29.60 -25.70 22.58
N ARG A 669 28.96 -26.79 22.15
CA ARG A 669 28.34 -27.77 23.08
C ARG A 669 29.34 -28.48 23.99
N GLU A 670 30.60 -28.61 23.57
CA GLU A 670 31.61 -29.31 24.36
C GLU A 670 32.25 -28.39 25.40
N THR A 671 32.56 -27.14 25.04
CA THR A 671 33.29 -26.20 25.91
C THR A 671 32.37 -25.23 26.65
N GLY A 672 31.21 -24.92 26.08
CA GLY A 672 30.30 -23.87 26.54
C GLY A 672 30.74 -22.45 26.16
N ASP A 673 31.82 -22.30 25.37
CA ASP A 673 32.31 -21.00 24.93
C ASP A 673 31.32 -20.40 23.91
N VAL A 674 31.06 -19.09 24.02
CA VAL A 674 30.28 -18.36 23.01
C VAL A 674 31.17 -18.17 21.79
N GLU A 675 30.72 -18.67 20.65
CA GLU A 675 31.34 -18.33 19.36
C GLU A 675 30.66 -17.05 18.87
N TRP A 676 29.38 -17.12 18.47
CA TRP A 676 28.66 -16.01 17.82
C TRP A 676 27.41 -15.58 18.59
N THR A 677 26.85 -14.44 18.17
CA THR A 677 25.57 -13.91 18.64
C THR A 677 24.67 -13.60 17.47
N ALA A 678 23.35 -13.71 17.66
CA ALA A 678 22.36 -13.51 16.61
C ALA A 678 20.99 -13.14 17.19
N THR A 679 20.06 -12.75 16.34
CA THR A 679 18.70 -12.34 16.72
C THR A 679 17.65 -13.33 16.21
N ARG A 680 16.37 -13.05 16.45
CA ARG A 680 15.29 -13.91 15.95
C ARG A 680 15.21 -13.92 14.42
N ALA A 681 15.54 -12.79 13.78
CA ALA A 681 15.63 -12.67 12.32
C ALA A 681 16.67 -13.64 11.72
N ASP A 682 17.69 -14.01 12.49
CA ASP A 682 18.69 -15.00 12.07
C ASP A 682 18.25 -16.43 12.40
N LEU A 683 17.80 -16.67 13.64
CA LEU A 683 17.47 -18.00 14.14
C LEU A 683 16.22 -18.60 13.49
N ILE A 684 15.34 -17.77 12.92
CA ILE A 684 14.10 -18.26 12.30
C ILE A 684 14.38 -19.24 11.15
N PHE A 685 15.49 -19.06 10.42
CA PHE A 685 15.94 -19.97 9.36
C PHE A 685 16.42 -21.32 9.90
N GLY A 686 16.77 -21.42 11.18
CA GLY A 686 17.07 -22.68 11.87
C GLY A 686 15.84 -23.32 12.54
N SER A 687 14.74 -22.59 12.67
CA SER A 687 13.58 -22.94 13.51
C SER A 687 12.30 -23.24 12.70
N ASN A 688 11.87 -22.31 11.84
CA ASN A 688 10.66 -22.49 11.03
C ASN A 688 10.85 -23.66 10.06
N SER A 689 9.94 -24.62 10.07
CA SER A 689 10.11 -25.86 9.30
C SER A 689 10.25 -25.67 7.78
N ARG A 690 9.65 -24.62 7.20
CA ARG A 690 9.80 -24.29 5.78
C ARG A 690 11.14 -23.62 5.52
N LEU A 691 11.45 -22.54 6.24
CA LEU A 691 12.71 -21.80 6.07
C LEU A 691 13.92 -22.70 6.36
N ARG A 692 13.85 -23.55 7.37
CA ARG A 692 14.88 -24.56 7.65
C ARG A 692 15.11 -25.51 6.49
N SER A 693 14.06 -25.94 5.80
CA SER A 693 14.22 -26.83 4.64
C SER A 693 14.88 -26.13 3.44
N ILE A 694 14.75 -24.80 3.34
CA ILE A 694 15.46 -23.98 2.36
C ILE A 694 16.91 -23.80 2.81
N ALA A 695 17.15 -23.50 4.09
CA ALA A 695 18.49 -23.41 4.67
C ALA A 695 19.28 -24.72 4.55
N ASP A 696 18.64 -25.88 4.67
CA ASP A 696 19.28 -27.20 4.43
C ASP A 696 19.88 -27.30 3.00
N VAL A 697 19.24 -26.68 2.01
CA VAL A 697 19.76 -26.61 0.64
C VAL A 697 21.03 -25.78 0.61
N TYR A 698 21.00 -24.56 1.15
CA TYR A 698 22.15 -23.64 1.09
C TYR A 698 23.28 -24.01 2.04
N ALA A 699 23.04 -24.75 3.12
CA ALA A 699 24.08 -25.31 3.98
C ALA A 699 24.78 -26.56 3.40
N SER A 700 24.27 -27.11 2.29
CA SER A 700 24.83 -28.33 1.72
C SER A 700 26.22 -28.08 1.12
N ALA A 701 27.10 -29.08 1.23
CA ALA A 701 28.50 -28.96 0.81
C ALA A 701 28.72 -28.74 -0.70
N ASP A 702 27.67 -28.88 -1.52
CA ASP A 702 27.67 -28.61 -2.96
C ASP A 702 26.87 -27.36 -3.36
N ALA A 703 26.47 -26.53 -2.38
CA ALA A 703 25.54 -25.44 -2.60
C ALA A 703 26.16 -24.03 -2.62
N GLU A 704 27.43 -23.84 -2.25
CA GLU A 704 28.05 -22.51 -2.17
C GLU A 704 28.00 -21.75 -3.53
N GLU A 705 28.34 -22.42 -4.64
CA GLU A 705 28.23 -21.84 -5.99
C GLU A 705 26.78 -21.48 -6.35
N LYS A 706 25.80 -22.27 -5.88
CA LYS A 706 24.37 -21.97 -6.08
C LYS A 706 23.96 -20.78 -5.22
N PHE A 707 24.37 -20.74 -3.97
CA PHE A 707 24.10 -19.66 -3.04
C PHE A 707 24.60 -18.31 -3.61
N VAL A 708 25.84 -18.27 -4.09
CA VAL A 708 26.42 -17.04 -4.69
C VAL A 708 25.59 -16.57 -5.88
N ARG A 709 25.18 -17.48 -6.79
CA ARG A 709 24.34 -17.12 -7.94
C ARG A 709 22.97 -16.62 -7.52
N ASP A 710 22.27 -17.38 -6.66
CA ASP A 710 20.94 -17.00 -6.20
C ASP A 710 20.98 -15.67 -5.42
N PHE A 711 22.08 -15.37 -4.70
CA PHE A 711 22.27 -14.10 -4.01
C PHE A 711 22.44 -12.95 -4.99
N VAL A 712 23.26 -13.13 -6.03
CA VAL A 712 23.44 -12.14 -7.11
C VAL A 712 22.11 -11.88 -7.83
N ASP A 713 21.35 -12.94 -8.14
CA ASP A 713 20.05 -12.82 -8.80
C ASP A 713 19.05 -12.04 -7.92
N THR A 714 18.98 -12.39 -6.62
CA THR A 714 18.08 -11.71 -5.67
C THR A 714 18.51 -10.25 -5.40
N TRP A 715 19.81 -10.00 -5.27
CA TRP A 715 20.36 -8.65 -5.13
C TRP A 715 20.00 -7.79 -6.35
N SER A 716 20.24 -8.33 -7.55
CA SER A 716 19.89 -7.65 -8.81
C SER A 716 18.39 -7.38 -8.92
N HIS A 717 17.55 -8.32 -8.47
CA HIS A 717 16.10 -8.14 -8.41
C HIS A 717 15.74 -6.92 -7.54
N VAL A 718 16.20 -6.87 -6.29
CA VAL A 718 15.89 -5.75 -5.38
C VAL A 718 16.38 -4.40 -5.92
N MET A 719 17.57 -4.36 -6.52
CA MET A 719 18.11 -3.13 -7.10
C MET A 719 17.27 -2.60 -8.28
N GLN A 720 16.38 -3.41 -8.87
CA GLN A 720 15.62 -3.08 -10.07
C GLN A 720 14.11 -2.93 -9.83
N LEU A 721 13.63 -3.09 -8.60
CA LEU A 721 12.19 -3.06 -8.27
C LEU A 721 11.47 -1.76 -8.69
N ASP A 722 12.18 -0.64 -8.76
CA ASP A 722 11.63 0.68 -9.13
C ASP A 722 11.93 1.11 -10.57
N ARG A 723 12.44 0.21 -11.41
CA ARG A 723 12.88 0.49 -12.79
C ARG A 723 11.77 0.35 -13.83
N PHE A 724 10.62 0.98 -13.54
CA PHE A 724 9.47 1.03 -14.45
C PHE A 724 9.78 1.75 -15.78
N ASP A 725 10.85 2.55 -15.84
CA ASP A 725 11.35 3.16 -17.08
C ASP A 725 11.85 2.13 -18.10
N LEU A 726 12.09 0.89 -17.67
CA LEU A 726 12.56 -0.23 -18.49
C LEU A 726 11.44 -1.21 -18.88
N GLU A 727 10.21 -1.01 -18.38
CA GLU A 727 9.06 -1.88 -18.63
C GLU A 727 8.27 -1.53 -19.89
#